data_AF-A0A0B6EB80-F1
#
_entry.id   AF-A0A0B6EB80-F1
#
_cell.length_a   1.000
_cell.length_b   1.000
_cell.length_c   1.000
_cell.angle_alpha   90.00
_cell.angle_beta   90.00
_cell.angle_gamma   90.00
#
_symmetry.space_group_name_H-M   'P 1'
#
loop_
_entity.id
_entity.type
_entity.pdbx_description
1 polymer ?
#
loop_
_entity_poly.entity_id
_entity_poly.type
_entity_poly.pdbx_seq_one_letter_code
_entity_poly.pdbx_strand_id
1 'polypeptide(L)'
;MFDKQIIANNIKNVLKSTNLDIKNKYIGKVRDMYFTDDKSILISTDRQSAFDRSLGFIPFKGQILAQSSVWWFKETAHIVKNHFIDSPDPNVVIARKAKVLPIEFVVRGYITGSTSTSLWTHYKNGSRDYCGNILPEGLKKNQKLPQNILTPTTKEQDHDRPISAEDIVKEGWLTQQQWDFASQKALELFEFGQKKALEHGLFLADTKYEFGIDEQTGEIILIDEIHTPDSSRFWLKDSYATRFENGEEPENIDKEFFRLWFAKNCDPYNDEVLPQAPQELVVELSQKYITLFEMITGQKFEVPRDLENINQRIVKNVTDYLNMEKPVNILLVGSGSREHAIAEAVKRSSIANKLFCISTAINPAIDKITQGYQIADICNCDEVLEYAKSQSIDIAIIGPEAPLEAGLADALKTAAIGVVGPTKKLAQLETSKGFTRDLIRDYDIGANPFFRKFNSMDGVEETIKKYQNQFVIKADGLCGGKGVLVWGDHLHSLDEAIRHCQSLVDAGKEFVIEEKLVGQEFSLISFTDGKNFIHMPAVQDHKRAHEGDKGPNTGGMGTYSDANHSLPFLSAADIERAKQINEKVVRALADKFCEPYQGILYGGFMATKDDTKVIEYNARFGDPEAMNLLTLLETDFVEIAQAITQGKLDTVKAKFKNQASVCKYLVPLGYPNQSVKNFEIDISQCPDNVELFLGAVDYKDGKLIGTGSRAIAVLGLGDTIAEAEQKAENAVKNIYGKLFHRPDIGTKELINKRIKHMNLLRGDKYQELK
;
A
#
# COMPACT_ATOMS: atom_id res chain seq x y z
N MET A 1 -11.24 -38.09 6.27
CA MET A 1 -9.86 -38.41 6.67
C MET A 1 -8.95 -37.70 5.68
N PHE A 2 -7.96 -36.97 6.17
CA PHE A 2 -7.02 -36.23 5.33
C PHE A 2 -6.15 -37.19 4.49
N ASP A 3 -5.76 -36.79 3.28
CA ASP A 3 -4.99 -37.66 2.38
C ASP A 3 -3.52 -37.77 2.85
N LYS A 4 -3.14 -38.97 3.31
CA LYS A 4 -1.77 -39.28 3.76
C LYS A 4 -0.73 -39.04 2.68
N GLN A 5 -1.08 -39.12 1.39
CA GLN A 5 -0.16 -38.87 0.30
C GLN A 5 0.32 -37.40 0.28
N ILE A 6 -0.54 -36.47 0.67
CA ILE A 6 -0.20 -35.04 0.78
C ILE A 6 0.87 -34.83 1.87
N ILE A 7 0.73 -35.52 3.01
CA ILE A 7 1.71 -35.50 4.11
C ILE A 7 3.04 -36.08 3.64
N ALA A 8 3.01 -37.25 3.00
CA ALA A 8 4.21 -37.92 2.50
C ALA A 8 5.00 -37.03 1.50
N ASN A 9 4.29 -36.35 0.61
CA ASN A 9 4.90 -35.43 -0.36
C ASN A 9 5.58 -34.21 0.30
N ASN A 10 5.21 -33.86 1.53
CA ASN A 10 5.74 -32.70 2.27
C ASN A 10 6.80 -33.04 3.33
N ILE A 11 7.23 -34.31 3.45
CA ILE A 11 8.29 -34.73 4.40
C ILE A 11 9.59 -33.89 4.27
N LYS A 12 9.89 -33.41 3.06
CA LYS A 12 11.07 -32.58 2.80
C LYS A 12 10.81 -31.07 2.95
N ASN A 13 9.56 -30.62 2.93
CA ASN A 13 9.18 -29.21 3.04
C ASN A 13 8.72 -28.90 4.47
N VAL A 14 9.64 -29.04 5.43
CA VAL A 14 9.39 -28.83 6.86
C VAL A 14 10.18 -27.64 7.39
N LEU A 15 9.59 -26.87 8.31
CA LEU A 15 10.23 -25.72 8.93
C LEU A 15 11.15 -26.16 10.08
N LYS A 16 12.45 -26.26 9.80
CA LYS A 16 13.47 -26.67 10.78
C LYS A 16 13.98 -25.49 11.62
N SER A 17 14.21 -24.36 10.97
CA SER A 17 14.69 -23.10 11.55
C SER A 17 14.10 -21.93 10.75
N THR A 18 14.04 -20.74 11.35
CA THR A 18 13.52 -19.54 10.68
C THR A 18 14.64 -18.52 10.44
N ASN A 19 14.57 -17.75 9.35
CA ASN A 19 15.59 -16.76 8.97
C ASN A 19 14.96 -15.41 8.60
N LEU A 20 14.26 -14.75 9.54
CA LEU A 20 13.87 -13.35 9.38
C LEU A 20 15.08 -12.42 9.57
N ASP A 21 15.12 -11.32 8.83
CA ASP A 21 16.13 -10.24 8.99
C ASP A 21 15.81 -9.35 10.20
N ILE A 22 15.75 -9.98 11.38
CA ILE A 22 15.48 -9.33 12.66
C ILE A 22 16.54 -9.83 13.65
N LYS A 23 17.30 -8.90 14.23
CA LYS A 23 18.48 -9.22 15.06
C LYS A 23 18.14 -9.97 16.34
N ASN A 24 17.05 -9.61 17.01
CA ASN A 24 16.69 -10.17 18.31
C ASN A 24 15.85 -11.44 18.12
N LYS A 25 16.54 -12.60 18.10
CA LYS A 25 15.95 -13.93 17.92
C LYS A 25 16.18 -14.82 19.14
N TYR A 26 15.12 -15.46 19.62
CA TYR A 26 15.17 -16.55 20.58
C TYR A 26 14.72 -17.87 19.93
N ILE A 27 15.45 -18.95 20.17
CA ILE A 27 15.16 -20.29 19.62
C ILE A 27 14.64 -21.17 20.77
N GLY A 28 13.35 -21.48 20.74
CA GLY A 28 12.73 -22.44 21.66
C GLY A 28 12.71 -23.87 21.09
N LYS A 29 12.22 -24.83 21.90
CA LYS A 29 12.15 -26.26 21.51
C LYS A 29 11.36 -26.46 20.21
N VAL A 30 10.19 -25.83 20.10
CA VAL A 30 9.26 -26.01 18.96
C VAL A 30 8.88 -24.70 18.25
N ARG A 31 9.37 -23.55 18.73
CA ARG A 31 9.01 -22.21 18.26
C ARG A 31 10.23 -21.32 18.22
N ASP A 32 10.37 -20.52 17.17
CA ASP A 32 11.35 -19.43 17.10
C ASP A 32 10.60 -18.11 17.38
N MET A 33 11.18 -17.22 18.18
CA MET A 33 10.60 -15.92 18.51
C MET A 33 11.52 -14.80 18.05
N TYR A 34 10.95 -13.76 17.45
CA TYR A 34 11.66 -12.53 17.11
C TYR A 34 11.03 -11.35 17.83
N PHE A 35 11.84 -10.37 18.21
CA PHE A 35 11.37 -9.19 18.94
C PHE A 35 11.69 -7.93 18.15
N THR A 36 10.67 -7.13 17.89
CA THR A 36 10.80 -5.74 17.43
C THR A 36 10.72 -4.79 18.63
N ASP A 37 10.69 -3.48 18.37
CA ASP A 37 10.56 -2.49 19.43
C ASP A 37 9.24 -2.66 20.20
N ASP A 38 8.16 -2.97 19.49
CA ASP A 38 6.78 -2.96 19.99
C ASP A 38 6.05 -4.31 19.94
N LYS A 39 6.58 -5.31 19.21
CA LYS A 39 5.92 -6.61 18.99
C LYS A 39 6.85 -7.80 19.20
N SER A 40 6.22 -8.96 19.42
CA SER A 40 6.86 -10.27 19.39
C SER A 40 6.29 -11.06 18.21
N ILE A 41 7.14 -11.71 17.42
CA ILE A 41 6.76 -12.53 16.27
C ILE A 41 7.08 -13.98 16.64
N LEU A 42 6.05 -14.79 16.82
CA LEU A 42 6.12 -16.17 17.26
C LEU A 42 5.93 -17.09 16.05
N ILE A 43 6.95 -17.87 15.71
CA ILE A 43 6.92 -18.78 14.55
C ILE A 43 6.98 -20.21 15.03
N SER A 44 5.85 -20.93 14.90
CA SER A 44 5.78 -22.34 15.27
C SER A 44 6.42 -23.20 14.18
N THR A 45 7.33 -24.07 14.60
CA THR A 45 8.16 -24.90 13.72
C THR A 45 7.68 -26.35 13.68
N ASP A 46 8.18 -27.10 12.70
CA ASP A 46 7.84 -28.52 12.57
C ASP A 46 8.69 -29.42 13.47
N ARG A 47 9.50 -28.85 14.36
CA ARG A 47 10.35 -29.59 15.29
C ARG A 47 9.52 -30.38 16.29
N GLN A 48 9.86 -31.65 16.46
CA GLN A 48 9.29 -32.52 17.47
C GLN A 48 10.27 -32.73 18.61
N SER A 49 9.90 -32.32 19.82
CA SER A 49 10.72 -32.52 21.01
C SER A 49 10.07 -33.43 22.04
N ALA A 50 10.87 -34.34 22.59
CA ALA A 50 10.62 -35.09 23.81
C ALA A 50 11.97 -35.56 24.39
N PHE A 51 11.99 -35.96 25.67
CA PHE A 51 13.22 -36.36 26.37
C PHE A 51 14.31 -35.27 26.33
N ASP A 52 13.89 -34.00 26.31
CA ASP A 52 14.75 -32.82 26.16
C ASP A 52 15.63 -32.79 24.90
N ARG A 53 15.24 -33.56 23.88
CA ARG A 53 15.94 -33.64 22.59
C ARG A 53 14.98 -33.40 21.43
N SER A 54 15.54 -33.12 20.26
CA SER A 54 14.81 -33.12 19.00
C SER A 54 14.72 -34.53 18.45
N LEU A 55 13.50 -35.04 18.27
CA LEU A 55 13.22 -36.38 17.75
C LEU A 55 13.02 -36.41 16.23
N GLY A 56 12.89 -35.25 15.59
CA GLY A 56 12.67 -35.14 14.15
C GLY A 56 11.77 -33.97 13.77
N PHE A 57 11.28 -34.02 12.53
CA PHE A 57 10.42 -32.97 11.96
C PHE A 57 9.12 -33.59 11.46
N ILE A 58 7.99 -32.99 11.84
CA ILE A 58 6.66 -33.49 11.54
C ILE A 58 5.98 -32.50 10.60
N PRO A 59 5.66 -32.89 9.35
CA PRO A 59 5.01 -31.99 8.40
C PRO A 59 3.75 -31.35 8.98
N PHE A 60 3.60 -30.05 8.71
CA PHE A 60 2.46 -29.23 9.11
C PHE A 60 2.27 -29.00 10.61
N LYS A 61 3.12 -29.57 11.46
CA LYS A 61 2.99 -29.40 12.92
C LYS A 61 3.02 -27.92 13.32
N GLY A 62 3.97 -27.15 12.80
CA GLY A 62 4.12 -25.73 13.15
C GLY A 62 2.87 -24.92 12.79
N GLN A 63 2.30 -25.18 11.61
CA GLN A 63 1.06 -24.57 11.16
C GLN A 63 -0.11 -24.92 12.10
N ILE A 64 -0.24 -26.19 12.44
CA ILE A 64 -1.31 -26.70 13.31
C ILE A 64 -1.23 -26.05 14.70
N LEU A 65 -0.04 -25.95 15.29
CA LEU A 65 0.14 -25.33 16.60
C LEU A 65 -0.22 -23.84 16.59
N ALA A 66 0.26 -23.11 15.58
CA ALA A 66 -0.04 -21.67 15.43
C ALA A 66 -1.53 -21.44 15.21
N GLN A 67 -2.15 -22.12 14.24
CA GLN A 67 -3.57 -21.96 13.94
C GLN A 67 -4.49 -22.39 15.10
N SER A 68 -4.13 -23.46 15.83
CA SER A 68 -4.86 -23.86 17.04
C SER A 68 -4.80 -22.75 18.10
N SER A 69 -3.62 -22.17 18.32
CA SER A 69 -3.45 -21.06 19.27
C SER A 69 -4.27 -19.84 18.86
N VAL A 70 -4.21 -19.44 17.58
CA VAL A 70 -5.00 -18.32 17.04
C VAL A 70 -6.50 -18.53 17.24
N TRP A 71 -6.99 -19.74 17.00
CA TRP A 71 -8.39 -20.08 17.20
C TRP A 71 -8.79 -19.94 18.68
N TRP A 72 -8.01 -20.54 19.59
CA TRP A 72 -8.27 -20.47 21.02
C TRP A 72 -8.15 -19.06 21.60
N PHE A 73 -7.20 -18.25 21.13
CA PHE A 73 -7.11 -16.84 21.54
C PHE A 73 -8.37 -16.05 21.20
N LYS A 74 -9.01 -16.35 20.06
CA LYS A 74 -10.30 -15.75 19.69
C LYS A 74 -11.43 -16.28 20.55
N GLU A 75 -11.53 -17.60 20.71
CA GLU A 75 -12.60 -18.23 21.49
C GLU A 75 -12.55 -17.86 22.97
N THR A 76 -11.37 -17.59 23.53
CA THR A 76 -11.19 -17.29 24.97
C THR A 76 -11.00 -15.82 25.29
N ALA A 77 -11.05 -14.92 24.28
CA ALA A 77 -10.87 -13.48 24.48
C ALA A 77 -11.90 -12.87 25.46
N HIS A 78 -13.06 -13.50 25.62
CA HIS A 78 -14.10 -13.10 26.56
C HIS A 78 -13.78 -13.46 28.03
N ILE A 79 -12.81 -14.35 28.27
CA ILE A 79 -12.39 -14.82 29.60
C ILE A 79 -11.24 -13.96 30.11
N VAL A 80 -10.21 -13.76 29.27
CA VAL A 80 -9.02 -12.96 29.59
C VAL A 80 -8.44 -12.34 28.32
N LYS A 81 -7.91 -11.12 28.43
CA LYS A 81 -7.13 -10.51 27.35
C LYS A 81 -5.90 -11.36 27.07
N ASN A 82 -5.52 -11.48 25.80
CA ASN A 82 -4.36 -12.23 25.38
C ASN A 82 -3.46 -11.41 24.47
N HIS A 83 -2.25 -11.90 24.25
CA HIS A 83 -1.25 -11.16 23.49
C HIS A 83 -1.44 -11.17 21.97
N PHE A 84 -2.41 -11.91 21.42
CA PHE A 84 -2.58 -12.05 19.97
C PHE A 84 -2.95 -10.72 19.30
N ILE A 85 -2.27 -10.39 18.21
CA ILE A 85 -2.54 -9.23 17.36
C ILE A 85 -3.03 -9.70 15.99
N ASP A 86 -2.20 -10.48 15.28
CA ASP A 86 -2.49 -10.95 13.93
C ASP A 86 -1.72 -12.23 13.57
N SER A 87 -2.02 -12.84 12.42
CA SER A 87 -1.39 -14.05 11.89
C SER A 87 -1.16 -13.89 10.37
N PRO A 88 -0.08 -13.22 9.93
CA PRO A 88 0.19 -12.96 8.51
C PRO A 88 0.58 -14.22 7.73
N ASP A 89 0.90 -15.31 8.42
CA ASP A 89 1.23 -16.61 7.84
C ASP A 89 0.66 -17.73 8.74
N PRO A 90 0.23 -18.88 8.19
CA PRO A 90 -0.31 -19.99 8.98
C PRO A 90 0.61 -20.53 10.09
N ASN A 91 1.93 -20.29 10.02
CA ASN A 91 2.89 -20.68 11.05
C ASN A 91 3.19 -19.56 12.06
N VAL A 92 2.64 -18.35 11.88
CA VAL A 92 3.08 -17.13 12.56
C VAL A 92 1.96 -16.52 13.41
N VAL A 93 2.32 -16.14 14.62
CA VAL A 93 1.51 -15.30 15.52
C VAL A 93 2.28 -14.01 15.80
N ILE A 94 1.67 -12.87 15.48
CA ILE A 94 2.10 -11.55 15.90
C ILE A 94 1.48 -11.27 17.26
N ALA A 95 2.30 -10.93 18.25
CA ALA A 95 1.89 -10.76 19.62
C ALA A 95 2.40 -9.46 20.24
N ARG A 96 1.67 -8.97 21.25
CA ARG A 96 2.09 -7.89 22.15
C ARG A 96 3.33 -8.33 22.93
N LYS A 97 4.24 -7.38 23.20
CA LYS A 97 5.35 -7.62 24.14
C LYS A 97 4.81 -7.66 25.57
N ALA A 98 5.21 -8.70 26.29
CA ALA A 98 4.84 -8.90 27.67
C ALA A 98 6.00 -9.48 28.46
N LYS A 99 6.15 -9.00 29.70
CA LYS A 99 7.08 -9.58 30.66
C LYS A 99 6.44 -10.83 31.28
N VAL A 100 7.02 -11.99 30.97
CA VAL A 100 6.53 -13.31 31.43
C VAL A 100 6.49 -13.37 32.96
N LEU A 101 5.39 -13.87 33.52
CA LEU A 101 5.29 -14.26 34.92
C LEU A 101 6.08 -15.56 35.13
N PRO A 102 6.94 -15.67 36.15
CA PRO A 102 7.89 -16.78 36.29
C PRO A 102 7.26 -18.07 36.86
N ILE A 103 5.98 -18.33 36.55
CA ILE A 103 5.20 -19.49 36.99
C ILE A 103 4.45 -20.06 35.79
N GLU A 104 4.51 -21.38 35.64
CA GLU A 104 3.65 -22.14 34.74
C GLU A 104 2.41 -22.63 35.48
N PHE A 105 1.23 -22.26 34.98
CA PHE A 105 -0.05 -22.60 35.60
C PHE A 105 -0.57 -23.90 34.99
N VAL A 106 -0.12 -25.04 35.51
CA VAL A 106 -0.59 -26.35 35.06
C VAL A 106 -1.92 -26.68 35.72
N VAL A 107 -2.97 -26.89 34.93
CA VAL A 107 -4.31 -27.26 35.41
C VAL A 107 -4.59 -28.71 35.04
N ARG A 108 -5.13 -29.48 35.99
CA ARG A 108 -5.41 -30.90 35.83
C ARG A 108 -6.85 -31.22 36.19
N GLY A 109 -7.54 -31.94 35.30
CA GLY A 109 -8.87 -32.50 35.55
C GLY A 109 -8.86 -34.01 35.82
N TYR A 110 -7.73 -34.66 35.59
CA TYR A 110 -7.56 -36.11 35.74
C TYR A 110 -6.24 -36.43 36.43
N ILE A 111 -6.23 -37.51 37.22
CA ILE A 111 -5.01 -38.01 37.86
C ILE A 111 -4.24 -38.93 36.90
N THR A 112 -3.33 -38.35 36.12
CA THR A 112 -2.61 -39.06 35.05
C THR A 112 -1.10 -38.73 35.04
N GLY A 113 -0.39 -39.33 34.09
CA GLY A 113 1.04 -39.15 33.85
C GLY A 113 1.89 -40.40 34.09
N SER A 114 3.09 -40.37 33.50
CA SER A 114 4.08 -41.46 33.55
C SER A 114 5.47 -41.00 33.99
N THR A 115 5.71 -39.69 34.12
CA THR A 115 7.00 -39.13 34.54
C THR A 115 7.14 -39.11 36.06
N SER A 116 8.39 -39.02 36.55
CA SER A 116 8.70 -38.91 37.98
C SER A 116 8.01 -37.72 38.65
N THR A 117 7.80 -36.63 37.91
CA THR A 117 7.18 -35.39 38.36
C THR A 117 5.66 -35.35 38.22
N SER A 118 5.03 -36.36 37.59
CA SER A 118 3.59 -36.34 37.33
C SER A 118 2.75 -36.62 38.58
N LEU A 119 1.54 -36.04 38.63
CA LEU A 119 0.59 -36.20 39.73
C LEU A 119 0.34 -37.68 40.09
N TRP A 120 0.14 -38.53 39.09
CA TRP A 120 -0.07 -39.97 39.31
C TRP A 120 1.13 -40.66 39.97
N THR A 121 2.36 -40.35 39.54
CA THR A 121 3.56 -40.97 40.12
C THR A 121 3.73 -40.61 41.59
N HIS A 122 3.54 -39.33 41.95
CA HIS A 122 3.57 -38.90 43.34
C HIS A 122 2.47 -39.57 44.19
N TYR A 123 1.25 -39.66 43.65
CA TYR A 123 0.14 -40.33 44.33
C TYR A 123 0.39 -41.83 44.54
N LYS A 124 0.88 -42.51 43.50
CA LYS A 124 1.24 -43.93 43.55
C LYS A 124 2.35 -44.21 44.56
N ASN A 125 3.29 -43.27 44.73
CA ASN A 125 4.38 -43.36 45.70
C ASN A 125 3.95 -42.99 47.14
N GLY A 126 2.67 -42.72 47.38
CA GLY A 126 2.11 -42.47 48.71
C GLY A 126 1.90 -41.00 49.07
N SER A 127 2.26 -40.05 48.19
CA SER A 127 1.96 -38.63 48.44
C SER A 127 0.47 -38.37 48.31
N ARG A 128 -0.11 -37.63 49.24
CA ARG A 128 -1.50 -37.14 49.17
C ARG A 128 -1.59 -35.62 49.06
N ASP A 129 -0.51 -34.93 49.37
CA ASP A 129 -0.34 -33.52 49.09
C ASP A 129 0.48 -33.38 47.80
N TYR A 130 -0.03 -32.59 46.85
CA TYR A 130 0.71 -32.21 45.66
C TYR A 130 0.41 -30.74 45.32
N CYS A 131 1.43 -29.88 45.38
CA CYS A 131 1.30 -28.42 45.24
C CYS A 131 0.29 -27.79 46.23
N GLY A 132 0.10 -28.37 47.42
CA GLY A 132 -0.89 -27.91 48.40
C GLY A 132 -2.30 -28.45 48.16
N ASN A 133 -2.51 -29.32 47.17
CA ASN A 133 -3.79 -29.99 46.93
C ASN A 133 -3.83 -31.33 47.67
N ILE A 134 -4.77 -31.48 48.61
CA ILE A 134 -5.00 -32.74 49.32
C ILE A 134 -5.90 -33.66 48.47
N LEU A 135 -5.35 -34.80 48.05
CA LEU A 135 -6.02 -35.78 47.21
C LEU A 135 -6.71 -36.87 48.05
N PRO A 136 -7.93 -37.30 47.69
CA PRO A 136 -8.62 -38.38 48.39
C PRO A 136 -7.91 -39.73 48.23
N GLU A 137 -8.16 -40.66 49.15
CA GLU A 137 -7.69 -42.04 49.05
C GLU A 137 -8.41 -42.83 47.94
N GLY A 138 -7.75 -43.87 47.44
CA GLY A 138 -8.33 -44.84 46.51
C GLY A 138 -8.48 -44.40 45.05
N LEU A 139 -7.84 -43.29 44.64
CA LEU A 139 -7.85 -42.86 43.23
C LEU A 139 -7.11 -43.86 42.34
N LYS A 140 -7.69 -44.14 41.16
CA LYS A 140 -7.08 -44.96 40.12
C LYS A 140 -6.40 -44.09 39.05
N LYS A 141 -5.39 -44.64 38.37
CA LYS A 141 -4.74 -43.94 37.25
C LYS A 141 -5.77 -43.54 36.20
N ASN A 142 -5.66 -42.33 35.67
CA ASN A 142 -6.53 -41.74 34.66
C ASN A 142 -7.96 -41.46 35.12
N GLN A 143 -8.23 -41.49 36.43
CA GLN A 143 -9.53 -41.14 36.99
C GLN A 143 -9.77 -39.62 36.94
N LYS A 144 -11.01 -39.21 36.65
CA LYS A 144 -11.44 -37.80 36.76
C LYS A 144 -11.36 -37.33 38.21
N LEU A 145 -10.75 -36.17 38.43
CA LEU A 145 -10.68 -35.54 39.74
C LEU A 145 -12.06 -34.95 40.13
N PRO A 146 -12.37 -34.85 41.44
CA PRO A 146 -13.62 -34.24 41.90
C PRO A 146 -13.79 -32.79 41.45
N GLN A 147 -12.69 -32.06 41.32
CA GLN A 147 -12.61 -30.70 40.78
C GLN A 147 -11.29 -30.53 40.04
N ASN A 148 -11.23 -29.57 39.13
CA ASN A 148 -9.98 -29.18 38.48
C ASN A 148 -9.04 -28.58 39.53
N ILE A 149 -7.75 -28.95 39.48
CA ILE A 149 -6.74 -28.48 40.42
C ILE A 149 -5.59 -27.80 39.70
N LEU A 150 -4.99 -26.81 40.36
CA LEU A 150 -3.76 -26.15 39.93
C LEU A 150 -2.55 -26.83 40.55
N THR A 151 -1.58 -27.16 39.72
CA THR A 151 -0.31 -27.75 40.14
C THR A 151 0.86 -26.98 39.52
N PRO A 152 1.09 -25.74 39.95
CA PRO A 152 2.01 -24.83 39.27
C PRO A 152 3.46 -25.29 39.42
N THR A 153 4.29 -24.87 38.46
CA THR A 153 5.74 -25.09 38.46
C THR A 153 6.49 -23.77 38.29
N THR A 154 7.65 -23.65 38.95
CA THR A 154 8.55 -22.48 38.77
C THR A 154 9.26 -22.55 37.43
N LYS A 155 9.68 -21.40 36.89
CA LYS A 155 10.61 -21.31 35.75
C LYS A 155 12.02 -21.02 36.23
N GLU A 156 12.72 -22.06 36.68
CA GLU A 156 14.09 -21.95 37.22
C GLU A 156 15.16 -22.27 36.14
N GLN A 157 16.41 -21.83 36.35
CA GLN A 157 17.48 -22.04 35.36
C GLN A 157 17.91 -23.50 35.21
N ASP A 158 17.84 -24.30 36.28
CA ASP A 158 18.30 -25.68 36.29
C ASP A 158 17.15 -26.67 36.08
N HIS A 159 16.12 -26.64 36.94
CA HIS A 159 14.94 -27.49 36.81
C HIS A 159 13.68 -26.85 37.42
N ASP A 160 12.61 -26.82 36.64
CA ASP A 160 11.27 -26.44 37.11
C ASP A 160 10.82 -27.39 38.24
N ARG A 161 10.38 -26.82 39.36
CA ARG A 161 9.86 -27.61 40.49
C ARG A 161 8.37 -27.36 40.72
N PRO A 162 7.59 -28.39 41.12
CA PRO A 162 6.24 -28.20 41.64
C PRO A 162 6.28 -27.32 42.90
N ILE A 163 5.39 -26.33 42.97
CA ILE A 163 5.32 -25.36 44.07
C ILE A 163 3.87 -25.19 44.53
N SER A 164 3.66 -24.86 45.81
CA SER A 164 2.33 -24.59 46.36
C SER A 164 1.90 -23.14 46.09
N ALA A 165 0.60 -22.87 46.12
CA ALA A 165 0.06 -21.50 46.03
C ALA A 165 0.63 -20.57 47.12
N GLU A 166 0.79 -21.10 48.34
CA GLU A 166 1.34 -20.37 49.47
C GLU A 166 2.81 -20.00 49.24
N ASP A 167 3.60 -20.96 48.76
CA ASP A 167 5.04 -20.76 48.53
C ASP A 167 5.31 -19.82 47.35
N ILE A 168 4.45 -19.80 46.31
CA ILE A 168 4.57 -18.83 45.20
C ILE A 168 4.57 -17.38 45.72
N VAL A 169 3.65 -17.07 46.63
CA VAL A 169 3.53 -15.71 47.18
C VAL A 169 4.61 -15.46 48.24
N LYS A 170 4.84 -16.43 49.11
CA LYS A 170 5.80 -16.34 50.22
C LYS A 170 7.25 -16.18 49.74
N GLU A 171 7.62 -16.88 48.68
CA GLU A 171 8.95 -16.78 48.08
C GLU A 171 9.09 -15.60 47.10
N GLY A 172 8.01 -14.86 46.83
CA GLY A 172 8.05 -13.65 46.02
C GLY A 172 8.07 -13.89 44.50
N TRP A 173 7.65 -15.07 44.03
CA TRP A 173 7.51 -15.34 42.59
C TRP A 173 6.40 -14.48 41.96
N LEU A 174 5.29 -14.31 42.69
CA LEU A 174 4.16 -13.46 42.32
C LEU A 174 3.61 -12.71 43.53
N THR A 175 2.98 -11.56 43.31
CA THR A 175 2.16 -10.94 44.34
C THR A 175 0.86 -11.73 44.53
N GLN A 176 0.21 -11.59 45.70
CA GLN A 176 -1.09 -12.22 45.95
C GLN A 176 -2.12 -11.88 44.86
N GLN A 177 -2.19 -10.62 44.45
CA GLN A 177 -3.10 -10.17 43.40
C GLN A 177 -2.81 -10.81 42.04
N GLN A 178 -1.52 -10.95 41.68
CA GLN A 178 -1.11 -11.61 40.43
C GLN A 178 -1.48 -13.09 40.45
N TRP A 179 -1.21 -13.77 41.57
CA TRP A 179 -1.59 -15.17 41.77
C TRP A 179 -3.10 -15.36 41.68
N ASP A 180 -3.89 -14.59 42.44
CA ASP A 180 -5.35 -14.72 42.48
C ASP A 180 -5.96 -14.54 41.08
N PHE A 181 -5.52 -13.52 40.34
CA PHE A 181 -6.01 -13.27 38.99
C PHE A 181 -5.61 -14.39 38.02
N ALA A 182 -4.31 -14.72 37.93
CA ALA A 182 -3.82 -15.69 36.96
C ALA A 182 -4.32 -17.12 37.25
N SER A 183 -4.39 -17.52 38.52
CA SER A 183 -4.92 -18.82 38.94
C SER A 183 -6.40 -18.97 38.62
N GLN A 184 -7.21 -17.94 38.92
CA GLN A 184 -8.62 -17.93 38.56
C GLN A 184 -8.81 -18.05 37.03
N LYS A 185 -8.07 -17.23 36.25
CA LYS A 185 -8.16 -17.27 34.79
C LYS A 185 -7.68 -18.60 34.20
N ALA A 186 -6.64 -19.22 34.75
CA ALA A 186 -6.21 -20.55 34.33
C ALA A 186 -7.32 -21.61 34.52
N LEU A 187 -8.03 -21.58 35.65
CA LEU A 187 -9.15 -22.50 35.91
C LEU A 187 -10.35 -22.23 34.98
N GLU A 188 -10.75 -20.97 34.80
CA GLU A 188 -11.84 -20.57 33.89
C GLU A 188 -11.54 -21.00 32.44
N LEU A 189 -10.31 -20.75 31.97
CA LEU A 189 -9.85 -21.20 30.65
C LEU A 189 -9.91 -22.72 30.52
N PHE A 190 -9.53 -23.45 31.56
CA PHE A 190 -9.48 -24.90 31.52
C PHE A 190 -10.87 -25.52 31.49
N GLU A 191 -11.79 -25.01 32.31
CA GLU A 191 -13.19 -25.43 32.31
C GLU A 191 -13.86 -25.17 30.95
N PHE A 192 -13.62 -23.99 30.37
CA PHE A 192 -14.10 -23.67 29.02
C PHE A 192 -13.50 -24.62 27.97
N GLY A 193 -12.18 -24.86 28.03
CA GLY A 193 -11.49 -25.79 27.16
C GLY A 193 -12.02 -27.22 27.28
N GLN A 194 -12.29 -27.71 28.49
CA GLN A 194 -12.89 -29.01 28.73
C GLN A 194 -14.29 -29.12 28.12
N LYS A 195 -15.13 -28.09 28.28
CA LYS A 195 -16.46 -28.06 27.68
C LYS A 195 -16.38 -28.14 26.16
N LYS A 196 -15.55 -27.29 25.54
CA LYS A 196 -15.36 -27.24 24.09
C LYS A 196 -14.77 -28.53 23.52
N ALA A 197 -13.75 -29.08 24.17
CA ALA A 197 -13.19 -30.38 23.80
C ALA A 197 -14.27 -31.48 23.83
N LEU A 198 -15.11 -31.48 24.86
CA LEU A 198 -16.18 -32.48 25.02
C LEU A 198 -17.25 -32.39 23.92
N GLU A 199 -17.61 -31.18 23.50
CA GLU A 199 -18.50 -30.93 22.36
C GLU A 199 -17.96 -31.56 21.06
N HIS A 200 -16.63 -31.65 20.94
CA HIS A 200 -15.94 -32.19 19.77
C HIS A 200 -15.41 -33.61 19.96
N GLY A 201 -15.90 -34.35 20.97
CA GLY A 201 -15.55 -35.76 21.17
C GLY A 201 -14.18 -35.99 21.83
N LEU A 202 -13.64 -34.99 22.52
CA LEU A 202 -12.35 -35.06 23.22
C LEU A 202 -12.52 -34.83 24.72
N PHE A 203 -11.66 -35.46 25.53
CA PHE A 203 -11.41 -35.03 26.90
C PHE A 203 -10.09 -34.27 26.98
N LEU A 204 -10.13 -33.06 27.55
CA LEU A 204 -8.93 -32.32 27.95
C LEU A 204 -8.53 -32.74 29.37
N ALA A 205 -7.44 -33.49 29.49
CA ALA A 205 -7.00 -34.11 30.75
C ALA A 205 -6.22 -33.12 31.64
N ASP A 206 -5.27 -32.43 31.03
CA ASP A 206 -4.45 -31.38 31.64
C ASP A 206 -3.83 -30.48 30.55
N THR A 207 -3.49 -29.26 30.94
CA THR A 207 -2.81 -28.27 30.09
C THR A 207 -1.95 -27.33 30.94
N LYS A 208 -1.16 -26.50 30.27
CA LYS A 208 -0.32 -25.47 30.87
C LYS A 208 -0.71 -24.10 30.32
N TYR A 209 -0.81 -23.11 31.20
CA TYR A 209 -0.96 -21.69 30.83
C TYR A 209 0.24 -20.86 31.28
N GLU A 210 0.51 -19.82 30.51
CA GLU A 210 1.48 -18.79 30.85
C GLU A 210 0.82 -17.41 30.78
N PHE A 211 1.18 -16.55 31.71
CA PHE A 211 0.70 -15.17 31.76
C PHE A 211 1.89 -14.21 31.72
N GLY A 212 1.64 -12.99 31.26
CA GLY A 212 2.63 -11.93 31.24
C GLY A 212 2.02 -10.58 31.56
N ILE A 213 2.87 -9.61 31.92
CA ILE A 213 2.49 -8.22 32.08
C ILE A 213 2.73 -7.50 30.76
N ASP A 214 1.68 -6.98 30.15
CA ASP A 214 1.75 -6.18 28.93
C ASP A 214 2.62 -4.93 29.16
N GLU A 215 3.65 -4.73 28.33
CA GLU A 215 4.62 -3.65 28.54
C GLU A 215 4.04 -2.24 28.30
N GLN A 216 2.93 -2.12 27.56
CA GLN A 216 2.32 -0.83 27.24
C GLN A 216 1.25 -0.44 28.27
N THR A 217 0.48 -1.40 28.74
CA THR A 217 -0.69 -1.16 29.61
C THR A 217 -0.46 -1.54 31.07
N GLY A 218 0.50 -2.42 31.36
CA GLY A 218 0.74 -2.96 32.69
C GLY A 218 -0.27 -4.02 33.14
N GLU A 219 -1.20 -4.44 32.28
CA GLU A 219 -2.21 -5.46 32.59
C GLU A 219 -1.64 -6.88 32.49
N ILE A 220 -2.19 -7.82 33.27
CA ILE A 220 -1.90 -9.25 33.12
C ILE A 220 -2.69 -9.81 31.94
N ILE A 221 -2.00 -10.39 30.98
CA ILE A 221 -2.56 -11.00 29.78
C ILE A 221 -2.11 -12.46 29.62
N LEU A 222 -2.94 -13.27 28.97
CA LEU A 222 -2.58 -14.64 28.57
C LEU A 222 -1.55 -14.58 27.43
N ILE A 223 -0.48 -15.37 27.55
CA ILE A 223 0.61 -15.45 26.57
C ILE A 223 0.89 -16.90 26.17
N ASP A 224 1.89 -17.06 25.29
CA ASP A 224 2.38 -18.33 24.74
C ASP A 224 1.38 -19.09 23.84
N GLU A 225 0.89 -20.26 24.27
CA GLU A 225 -0.10 -21.05 23.55
C GLU A 225 -1.16 -21.60 24.48
N ILE A 226 -2.30 -21.96 23.90
CA ILE A 226 -3.45 -22.47 24.64
C ILE A 226 -4.01 -23.69 23.93
N HIS A 227 -4.19 -24.77 24.70
CA HIS A 227 -4.92 -25.98 24.27
C HIS A 227 -4.42 -26.61 22.97
N THR A 228 -3.14 -26.47 22.67
CA THR A 228 -2.52 -27.06 21.48
C THR A 228 -2.13 -28.52 21.74
N PRO A 229 -1.99 -29.34 20.68
CA PRO A 229 -1.51 -30.72 20.80
C PRO A 229 -0.19 -30.92 21.54
N ASP A 230 0.67 -29.90 21.63
CA ASP A 230 1.98 -29.99 22.31
C ASP A 230 1.93 -29.56 23.78
N SER A 231 1.03 -28.63 24.13
CA SER A 231 0.85 -28.11 25.49
C SER A 231 -0.19 -28.88 26.32
N SER A 232 -1.02 -29.71 25.66
CA SER A 232 -2.23 -30.26 26.25
C SER A 232 -2.42 -31.74 25.96
N ARG A 233 -2.97 -32.46 26.94
CA ARG A 233 -3.29 -33.88 26.80
C ARG A 233 -4.76 -34.07 26.43
N PHE A 234 -5.00 -34.60 25.24
CA PHE A 234 -6.33 -34.92 24.73
C PHE A 234 -6.54 -36.43 24.60
N TRP A 235 -7.71 -36.90 25.05
CA TRP A 235 -8.15 -38.27 24.91
C TRP A 235 -9.43 -38.37 24.08
N LEU A 236 -9.58 -39.43 23.30
CA LEU A 236 -10.85 -39.69 22.62
C LEU A 236 -11.93 -40.05 23.64
N LYS A 237 -13.05 -39.33 23.58
CA LYS A 237 -14.18 -39.50 24.50
C LYS A 237 -14.77 -40.91 24.45
N ASP A 238 -14.96 -41.44 23.25
CA ASP A 238 -15.76 -42.64 23.01
C ASP A 238 -15.12 -43.92 23.56
N SER A 239 -13.79 -43.97 23.70
CA SER A 239 -13.08 -45.14 24.22
C SER A 239 -12.68 -45.02 25.70
N TYR A 240 -12.80 -43.84 26.31
CA TYR A 240 -12.32 -43.59 27.67
C TYR A 240 -12.99 -44.47 28.74
N ALA A 241 -14.32 -44.55 28.75
CA ALA A 241 -15.04 -45.28 29.80
C ALA A 241 -14.66 -46.76 29.84
N THR A 242 -14.73 -47.43 28.69
CA THR A 242 -14.37 -48.85 28.54
C THR A 242 -12.91 -49.11 28.91
N ARG A 243 -11.98 -48.27 28.41
CA ARG A 243 -10.54 -48.41 28.71
C ARG A 243 -10.27 -48.22 30.20
N PHE A 244 -10.88 -47.23 30.84
CA PHE A 244 -10.72 -46.97 32.27
C PHE A 244 -11.25 -48.13 33.13
N GLU A 245 -12.41 -48.69 32.80
CA GLU A 245 -12.98 -49.87 33.48
C GLU A 245 -12.07 -51.10 33.37
N ASN A 246 -11.43 -51.28 32.21
CA ASN A 246 -10.47 -52.36 31.96
C ASN A 246 -9.07 -52.10 32.55
N GLY A 247 -8.81 -50.92 33.12
CA GLY A 247 -7.49 -50.53 33.62
C GLY A 247 -6.46 -50.26 32.51
N GLU A 248 -6.92 -49.98 31.29
CA GLU A 248 -6.11 -49.64 30.12
C GLU A 248 -5.81 -48.13 30.07
N GLU A 249 -4.77 -47.74 29.32
CA GLU A 249 -4.47 -46.33 29.08
C GLU A 249 -5.54 -45.70 28.15
N PRO A 250 -5.96 -44.45 28.43
CA PRO A 250 -6.79 -43.67 27.53
C PRO A 250 -6.19 -43.60 26.13
N GLU A 251 -7.06 -43.50 25.13
CA GLU A 251 -6.63 -43.38 23.75
C GLU A 251 -6.12 -41.98 23.48
N ASN A 252 -4.79 -41.84 23.53
CA ASN A 252 -4.09 -40.61 23.21
C ASN A 252 -4.07 -40.41 21.68
N ILE A 253 -4.44 -39.21 21.24
CA ILE A 253 -4.27 -38.75 19.86
C ILE A 253 -3.05 -37.82 19.72
N ASP A 254 -2.16 -37.84 20.71
CA ASP A 254 -0.96 -37.03 20.80
C ASP A 254 0.32 -37.79 20.38
N LYS A 255 1.48 -37.23 20.74
CA LYS A 255 2.82 -37.73 20.43
C LYS A 255 3.28 -38.95 21.24
N GLU A 256 2.48 -39.53 22.14
CA GLU A 256 2.95 -40.57 23.05
C GLU A 256 3.40 -41.85 22.32
N PHE A 257 2.70 -42.28 21.27
CA PHE A 257 3.13 -43.44 20.48
C PHE A 257 4.48 -43.22 19.78
N PHE A 258 4.76 -41.97 19.37
CA PHE A 258 6.04 -41.57 18.78
C PHE A 258 7.15 -41.66 19.84
N ARG A 259 6.88 -41.23 21.08
CA ARG A 259 7.83 -41.35 22.21
C ARG A 259 8.12 -42.80 22.57
N LEU A 260 7.09 -43.64 22.62
CA LEU A 260 7.22 -45.07 22.91
C LEU A 260 8.06 -45.80 21.86
N TRP A 261 7.97 -45.38 20.59
CA TRP A 261 8.85 -45.91 19.55
C TRP A 261 10.32 -45.62 19.85
N PHE A 262 10.69 -44.38 20.20
CA PHE A 262 12.08 -44.07 20.57
C PHE A 262 12.52 -44.84 21.81
N ALA A 263 11.72 -44.85 22.88
CA ALA A 263 12.05 -45.58 24.11
C ALA A 263 12.24 -47.10 23.90
N LYS A 264 11.64 -47.68 22.85
CA LYS A 264 11.81 -49.09 22.49
C LYS A 264 13.04 -49.35 21.61
N ASN A 265 13.50 -48.35 20.86
CA ASN A 265 14.53 -48.51 19.84
C ASN A 265 15.88 -47.84 20.18
N CYS A 266 15.94 -47.05 21.25
CA CYS A 266 17.16 -46.41 21.77
C CYS A 266 17.01 -46.07 23.26
N ASP A 267 18.09 -45.69 23.92
CA ASP A 267 18.04 -44.94 25.18
C ASP A 267 18.00 -43.43 24.84
N PRO A 268 16.81 -42.80 24.83
CA PRO A 268 16.68 -41.43 24.36
C PRO A 268 17.41 -40.40 25.23
N TYR A 269 17.72 -40.75 26.48
CA TYR A 269 18.41 -39.87 27.42
C TYR A 269 19.93 -39.95 27.27
N ASN A 270 20.47 -41.14 27.00
CA ASN A 270 21.91 -41.37 27.07
C ASN A 270 22.59 -41.60 25.70
N ASP A 271 21.86 -42.04 24.67
CA ASP A 271 22.48 -42.34 23.37
C ASP A 271 22.94 -41.07 22.64
N GLU A 272 24.19 -41.03 22.16
CA GLU A 272 24.71 -39.85 21.44
C GLU A 272 23.90 -39.51 20.19
N VAL A 273 23.46 -40.52 19.44
CA VAL A 273 22.70 -40.37 18.19
C VAL A 273 21.39 -41.14 18.28
N LEU A 274 20.28 -40.42 18.08
CA LEU A 274 18.96 -41.03 18.04
C LEU A 274 18.69 -41.66 16.65
N PRO A 275 18.00 -42.81 16.58
CA PRO A 275 17.62 -43.42 15.31
C PRO A 275 16.62 -42.51 14.56
N GLN A 276 16.65 -42.53 13.24
CA GLN A 276 15.66 -41.78 12.44
C GLN A 276 14.29 -42.48 12.51
N ALA A 277 13.26 -41.72 12.87
CA ALA A 277 11.89 -42.24 12.86
C ALA A 277 11.47 -42.69 11.44
N PRO A 278 10.81 -43.85 11.28
CA PRO A 278 10.27 -44.31 10.01
C PRO A 278 9.31 -43.28 9.41
N GLN A 279 9.31 -43.13 8.09
CA GLN A 279 8.43 -42.16 7.42
C GLN A 279 6.95 -42.41 7.71
N GLU A 280 6.53 -43.67 7.79
CA GLU A 280 5.15 -44.04 8.14
C GLU A 280 4.75 -43.52 9.53
N LEU A 281 5.67 -43.58 10.50
CA LEU A 281 5.47 -43.08 11.85
C LEU A 281 5.35 -41.54 11.88
N VAL A 282 6.15 -40.84 11.05
CA VAL A 282 6.08 -39.39 10.88
C VAL A 282 4.76 -38.96 10.23
N VAL A 283 4.34 -39.68 9.19
CA VAL A 283 3.06 -39.44 8.50
C VAL A 283 1.88 -39.70 9.43
N GLU A 284 1.93 -40.77 10.23
CA GLU A 284 0.90 -41.06 11.23
C GLU A 284 0.81 -39.95 12.28
N LEU A 285 1.94 -39.44 12.76
CA LEU A 285 1.96 -38.35 13.74
C LEU A 285 1.37 -37.07 13.16
N SER A 286 1.79 -36.66 11.96
CA SER A 286 1.21 -35.50 11.28
C SER A 286 -0.30 -35.67 11.07
N GLN A 287 -0.75 -36.87 10.67
CA GLN A 287 -2.18 -37.17 10.51
C GLN A 287 -2.97 -37.01 11.82
N LYS A 288 -2.40 -37.43 12.95
CA LYS A 288 -3.04 -37.26 14.26
C LYS A 288 -3.09 -35.78 14.68
N TYR A 289 -2.05 -35.00 14.41
CA TYR A 289 -2.07 -33.55 14.64
C TYR A 289 -3.15 -32.86 13.81
N ILE A 290 -3.26 -33.21 12.52
CA ILE A 290 -4.31 -32.68 11.65
C ILE A 290 -5.69 -33.06 12.20
N THR A 291 -5.89 -34.33 12.55
CA THR A 291 -7.16 -34.80 13.10
C THR A 291 -7.51 -34.05 14.39
N LEU A 292 -6.55 -33.84 15.28
CA LEU A 292 -6.75 -33.12 16.52
C LEU A 292 -7.05 -31.63 16.27
N PHE A 293 -6.40 -30.98 15.30
CA PHE A 293 -6.74 -29.62 14.88
C PHE A 293 -8.20 -29.53 14.38
N GLU A 294 -8.59 -30.44 13.49
CA GLU A 294 -9.94 -30.45 12.92
C GLU A 294 -11.00 -30.72 13.99
N MET A 295 -10.71 -31.61 14.94
CA MET A 295 -11.58 -31.86 16.09
C MET A 295 -11.64 -30.64 17.02
N ILE A 296 -10.50 -30.05 17.42
CA ILE A 296 -10.47 -28.89 18.32
C ILE A 296 -11.25 -27.72 17.74
N THR A 297 -10.97 -27.36 16.48
CA THR A 297 -11.48 -26.12 15.87
C THR A 297 -12.81 -26.29 15.14
N GLY A 298 -13.19 -27.51 14.78
CA GLY A 298 -14.30 -27.80 13.86
C GLY A 298 -14.02 -27.39 12.41
N GLN A 299 -12.81 -26.94 12.09
CA GLN A 299 -12.42 -26.48 10.75
C GLN A 299 -11.65 -27.58 10.01
N LYS A 300 -11.74 -27.61 8.68
CA LYS A 300 -10.89 -28.50 7.88
C LYS A 300 -9.48 -27.94 7.79
N PHE A 301 -8.48 -28.81 7.84
CA PHE A 301 -7.09 -28.38 7.67
C PHE A 301 -6.81 -28.03 6.20
N GLU A 302 -6.36 -26.80 5.97
CA GLU A 302 -5.98 -26.33 4.64
C GLU A 302 -4.47 -26.36 4.45
N VAL A 303 -4.03 -26.98 3.37
CA VAL A 303 -2.63 -26.94 2.94
C VAL A 303 -2.39 -25.61 2.21
N PRO A 304 -1.35 -24.86 2.58
CA PRO A 304 -0.95 -23.65 1.87
C PRO A 304 -0.84 -23.93 0.36
N ARG A 305 -1.48 -23.07 -0.44
CA ARG A 305 -1.43 -23.18 -1.91
C ARG A 305 0.00 -22.87 -2.35
N ASP A 306 0.48 -23.70 -3.27
CA ASP A 306 1.86 -23.75 -3.76
C ASP A 306 2.83 -24.45 -2.80
N LEU A 307 3.50 -25.50 -3.30
CA LEU A 307 4.58 -26.24 -2.63
C LEU A 307 5.85 -25.38 -2.49
N GLU A 308 5.69 -24.07 -2.30
CA GLU A 308 6.77 -23.13 -2.04
C GLU A 308 7.52 -23.56 -0.78
N ASN A 309 8.81 -23.22 -0.75
CA ASN A 309 9.63 -23.46 0.42
C ASN A 309 9.01 -22.71 1.62
N ILE A 310 8.66 -23.45 2.67
CA ILE A 310 7.97 -22.89 3.85
C ILE A 310 8.69 -21.68 4.47
N ASN A 311 10.03 -21.65 4.43
CA ASN A 311 10.82 -20.53 4.94
C ASN A 311 10.63 -19.27 4.07
N GLN A 312 10.67 -19.44 2.75
CA GLN A 312 10.50 -18.32 1.81
C GLN A 312 9.11 -17.70 1.96
N ARG A 313 8.07 -18.53 2.09
CA ARG A 313 6.70 -18.10 2.34
C ARG A 313 6.59 -17.25 3.62
N ILE A 314 7.12 -17.76 4.74
CA ILE A 314 7.10 -17.07 6.03
C ILE A 314 7.87 -15.75 5.96
N VAL A 315 9.09 -15.77 5.40
CA VAL A 315 9.92 -14.56 5.26
C VAL A 315 9.19 -13.50 4.44
N LYS A 316 8.61 -13.89 3.30
CA LYS A 316 7.83 -12.99 2.45
C LYS A 316 6.64 -12.40 3.21
N ASN A 317 5.77 -13.24 3.77
CA ASN A 317 4.53 -12.80 4.42
C ASN A 317 4.77 -11.91 5.64
N VAL A 318 5.77 -12.24 6.47
CA VAL A 318 6.12 -11.41 7.63
C VAL A 318 6.77 -10.11 7.21
N THR A 319 7.65 -10.12 6.19
CA THR A 319 8.27 -8.89 5.67
C THR A 319 7.21 -7.98 5.06
N ASP A 320 6.27 -8.52 4.29
CA ASP A 320 5.13 -7.77 3.74
C ASP A 320 4.31 -7.14 4.87
N TYR A 321 3.96 -7.91 5.91
CA TYR A 321 3.23 -7.41 7.09
C TYR A 321 3.96 -6.25 7.80
N LEU A 322 5.26 -6.41 8.06
CA LEU A 322 6.06 -5.38 8.75
C LEU A 322 6.24 -4.11 7.89
N ASN A 323 6.32 -4.27 6.57
CA ASN A 323 6.44 -3.14 5.65
C ASN A 323 5.13 -2.36 5.52
N MET A 324 3.96 -3.01 5.63
CA MET A 324 2.66 -2.35 5.58
C MET A 324 2.41 -1.40 6.77
N GLU A 325 3.03 -1.65 7.92
CA GLU A 325 2.88 -0.80 9.12
C GLU A 325 3.86 0.37 9.18
N LYS A 326 4.96 0.36 8.41
CA LYS A 326 5.90 1.48 8.41
C LYS A 326 5.30 2.63 7.57
N PRO A 327 5.12 3.84 8.14
CA PRO A 327 4.57 4.94 7.37
C PRO A 327 5.54 5.29 6.24
N VAL A 328 4.99 5.43 5.02
CA VAL A 328 5.75 5.82 3.83
C VAL A 328 6.09 7.31 3.93
N ASN A 329 7.37 7.65 3.90
CA ASN A 329 7.81 9.04 3.83
C ASN A 329 7.80 9.51 2.37
N ILE A 330 6.96 10.49 2.07
CA ILE A 330 6.72 10.99 0.70
C ILE A 330 7.25 12.41 0.58
N LEU A 331 8.09 12.68 -0.41
CA LEU A 331 8.55 14.03 -0.76
C LEU A 331 7.79 14.56 -1.97
N LEU A 332 7.11 15.68 -1.80
CA LEU A 332 6.49 16.44 -2.89
C LEU A 332 7.40 17.58 -3.32
N VAL A 333 7.71 17.65 -4.62
CA VAL A 333 8.53 18.73 -5.19
C VAL A 333 7.63 19.71 -5.94
N GLY A 334 7.61 20.98 -5.51
CA GLY A 334 6.84 22.07 -6.12
C GLY A 334 5.82 22.72 -5.18
N SER A 335 5.10 23.74 -5.65
CA SER A 335 4.24 24.60 -4.81
C SER A 335 3.01 25.17 -5.50
N GLY A 336 2.70 24.77 -6.73
CA GLY A 336 1.51 25.22 -7.46
C GLY A 336 0.23 24.49 -7.04
N SER A 337 -0.89 24.84 -7.68
CA SER A 337 -2.19 24.21 -7.44
C SER A 337 -2.20 22.72 -7.78
N ARG A 338 -1.43 22.31 -8.78
CA ARG A 338 -1.20 20.90 -9.10
C ARG A 338 -0.54 20.17 -7.94
N GLU A 339 0.50 20.74 -7.35
CA GLU A 339 1.17 20.13 -6.19
C GLU A 339 0.24 20.11 -4.98
N HIS A 340 -0.58 21.13 -4.79
CA HIS A 340 -1.62 21.10 -3.75
C HIS A 340 -2.65 19.99 -4.01
N ALA A 341 -3.09 19.76 -5.25
CA ALA A 341 -3.97 18.65 -5.59
C ALA A 341 -3.33 17.27 -5.33
N ILE A 342 -2.02 17.13 -5.61
CA ILE A 342 -1.23 15.93 -5.28
C ILE A 342 -1.17 15.74 -3.76
N ALA A 343 -0.90 16.80 -3.01
CA ALA A 343 -0.79 16.76 -1.56
C ALA A 343 -2.12 16.37 -0.88
N GLU A 344 -3.25 16.91 -1.36
CA GLU A 344 -4.59 16.49 -0.90
C GLU A 344 -4.88 15.04 -1.30
N ALA A 345 -4.42 14.55 -2.45
CA ALA A 345 -4.55 13.14 -2.82
C ALA A 345 -3.75 12.20 -1.90
N VAL A 346 -2.54 12.60 -1.49
CA VAL A 346 -1.74 11.85 -0.50
C VAL A 346 -2.41 11.86 0.88
N LYS A 347 -2.91 13.01 1.32
CA LYS A 347 -3.61 13.15 2.60
C LYS A 347 -4.88 12.31 2.71
N ARG A 348 -5.57 12.06 1.60
CA ARG A 348 -6.74 11.16 1.54
C ARG A 348 -6.39 9.67 1.64
N SER A 349 -5.11 9.32 1.56
CA SER A 349 -4.65 7.93 1.58
C SER A 349 -4.98 7.23 2.91
N SER A 350 -5.38 5.97 2.81
CA SER A 350 -5.55 5.06 3.94
C SER A 350 -4.24 4.38 4.35
N ILE A 351 -3.23 4.41 3.48
CA ILE A 351 -1.89 3.90 3.76
C ILE A 351 -1.19 4.89 4.68
N ALA A 352 -0.64 4.39 5.81
CA ALA A 352 0.12 5.22 6.73
C ALA A 352 1.26 5.92 5.99
N ASN A 353 1.30 7.26 6.03
CA ASN A 353 2.31 8.05 5.33
C ASN A 353 2.63 9.35 6.05
N LYS A 354 3.78 9.94 5.72
CA LYS A 354 4.21 11.27 6.14
C LYS A 354 4.59 12.06 4.90
N LEU A 355 3.90 13.18 4.66
CA LEU A 355 4.18 14.04 3.53
C LEU A 355 5.17 15.14 3.91
N PHE A 356 6.21 15.30 3.11
CA PHE A 356 7.18 16.39 3.17
C PHE A 356 7.13 17.17 1.86
N CYS A 357 7.47 18.44 1.88
CA CYS A 357 7.51 19.26 0.68
C CYS A 357 8.83 20.02 0.56
N ILE A 358 9.31 20.14 -0.68
CA ILE A 358 10.40 21.04 -1.04
C ILE A 358 9.98 21.89 -2.24
N SER A 359 10.15 23.20 -2.14
CA SER A 359 9.72 24.13 -3.19
C SER A 359 10.50 25.44 -3.14
N THR A 360 10.28 26.31 -4.13
CA THR A 360 10.91 27.65 -4.18
C THR A 360 10.15 28.71 -3.38
N ALA A 361 8.93 28.42 -2.94
CA ALA A 361 8.08 29.28 -2.13
C ALA A 361 7.08 28.46 -1.31
N ILE A 362 6.69 28.94 -0.14
CA ILE A 362 5.69 28.27 0.71
C ILE A 362 4.31 28.39 0.06
N ASN A 363 3.68 27.25 -0.18
CA ASN A 363 2.24 27.18 -0.43
C ASN A 363 1.52 26.93 0.90
N PRO A 364 0.69 27.86 1.40
CA PRO A 364 0.13 27.77 2.74
C PRO A 364 -0.88 26.64 2.93
N ALA A 365 -1.42 26.05 1.86
CA ALA A 365 -2.25 24.88 1.98
C ALA A 365 -1.43 23.59 2.05
N ILE A 366 -0.33 23.51 1.29
CA ILE A 366 0.61 22.38 1.33
C ILE A 366 1.34 22.34 2.69
N ASP A 367 1.76 23.50 3.20
CA ASP A 367 2.45 23.61 4.49
C ASP A 367 1.63 23.03 5.66
N LYS A 368 0.32 23.29 5.67
CA LYS A 368 -0.62 22.77 6.69
C LYS A 368 -0.76 21.25 6.70
N ILE A 369 -0.47 20.58 5.59
CA ILE A 369 -0.67 19.13 5.43
C ILE A 369 0.65 18.36 5.46
N THR A 370 1.79 19.05 5.36
CA THR A 370 3.13 18.44 5.44
C THR A 370 3.65 18.37 6.86
N GLN A 371 4.47 17.36 7.15
CA GLN A 371 5.26 17.23 8.38
C GLN A 371 6.52 18.09 8.36
N GLY A 372 7.01 18.43 7.16
CA GLY A 372 8.15 19.31 6.97
C GLY A 372 8.10 19.98 5.61
N TYR A 373 8.52 21.24 5.58
CA TYR A 373 8.51 22.07 4.39
C TYR A 373 9.87 22.78 4.25
N GLN A 374 10.57 22.53 3.15
CA GLN A 374 11.87 23.15 2.85
C GLN A 374 11.74 24.13 1.69
N ILE A 375 12.24 25.35 1.87
CA ILE A 375 12.44 26.28 0.75
C ILE A 375 13.85 26.06 0.20
N ALA A 376 13.96 25.72 -1.08
CA ALA A 376 15.24 25.47 -1.76
C ALA A 376 15.10 25.67 -3.28
N ASP A 377 16.23 25.69 -3.99
CA ASP A 377 16.20 25.56 -5.44
C ASP A 377 15.90 24.11 -5.82
N ILE A 378 14.67 23.85 -6.29
CA ILE A 378 14.21 22.52 -6.69
C ILE A 378 14.94 21.97 -7.93
N CYS A 379 15.71 22.79 -8.64
CA CYS A 379 16.58 22.37 -9.73
C CYS A 379 18.01 22.01 -9.24
N ASN A 380 18.35 22.32 -7.98
CA ASN A 380 19.59 21.89 -7.35
C ASN A 380 19.43 20.48 -6.77
N CYS A 381 19.83 19.46 -7.54
CA CYS A 381 19.68 18.06 -7.15
C CYS A 381 20.35 17.71 -5.81
N ASP A 382 21.48 18.34 -5.47
CA ASP A 382 22.21 18.03 -4.24
C ASP A 382 21.44 18.51 -3.01
N GLU A 383 20.90 19.72 -3.04
CA GLU A 383 20.06 20.27 -1.96
C GLU A 383 18.79 19.42 -1.73
N VAL A 384 18.12 19.04 -2.83
CA VAL A 384 16.92 18.20 -2.72
C VAL A 384 17.26 16.82 -2.17
N LEU A 385 18.39 16.23 -2.60
CA LEU A 385 18.82 14.92 -2.14
C LEU A 385 19.25 14.93 -0.67
N GLU A 386 19.92 15.98 -0.21
CA GLU A 386 20.27 16.17 1.19
C GLU A 386 19.01 16.22 2.06
N TYR A 387 18.02 17.03 1.67
CA TYR A 387 16.75 17.09 2.37
C TYR A 387 16.04 15.74 2.37
N ALA A 388 15.96 15.07 1.22
CA ALA A 388 15.32 13.76 1.10
C ALA A 388 15.96 12.68 2.00
N LYS A 389 17.30 12.67 2.10
CA LYS A 389 18.02 11.77 3.01
C LYS A 389 17.77 12.12 4.47
N SER A 390 17.77 13.41 4.81
CA SER A 390 17.53 13.87 6.19
C SER A 390 16.16 13.44 6.73
N GLN A 391 15.15 13.37 5.85
CA GLN A 391 13.78 12.95 6.20
C GLN A 391 13.52 11.47 5.97
N SER A 392 14.53 10.69 5.55
CA SER A 392 14.39 9.26 5.20
C SER A 392 13.25 9.02 4.20
N ILE A 393 13.21 9.80 3.11
CA ILE A 393 12.17 9.71 2.09
C ILE A 393 12.22 8.36 1.37
N ASP A 394 11.08 7.70 1.26
CA ASP A 394 10.91 6.44 0.52
C ASP A 394 10.48 6.71 -0.94
N ILE A 395 9.59 7.69 -1.15
CA ILE A 395 9.05 8.06 -2.46
C ILE A 395 9.09 9.56 -2.68
N ALA A 396 9.52 10.01 -3.85
CA ALA A 396 9.43 11.39 -4.30
C ALA A 396 8.44 11.54 -5.48
N ILE A 397 7.60 12.57 -5.43
CA ILE A 397 6.64 12.93 -6.47
C ILE A 397 7.04 14.30 -7.01
N ILE A 398 7.46 14.33 -8.28
CA ILE A 398 7.94 15.55 -8.93
C ILE A 398 6.78 16.20 -9.67
N GLY A 399 6.33 17.35 -9.17
CA GLY A 399 5.23 18.11 -9.77
C GLY A 399 5.63 18.86 -11.04
N PRO A 400 6.61 19.78 -11.00
CA PRO A 400 7.02 20.58 -12.15
C PRO A 400 8.03 19.90 -13.06
N GLU A 401 8.10 20.40 -14.28
CA GLU A 401 8.96 19.92 -15.35
C GLU A 401 10.43 20.31 -15.19
N ALA A 402 10.72 21.48 -14.59
CA ALA A 402 12.09 22.00 -14.51
C ALA A 402 13.05 21.08 -13.70
N PRO A 403 12.66 20.49 -12.55
CA PRO A 403 13.49 19.49 -11.88
C PRO A 403 13.72 18.21 -12.69
N LEU A 404 12.77 17.81 -13.54
CA LEU A 404 12.96 16.67 -14.45
C LEU A 404 14.04 16.98 -15.49
N GLU A 405 14.03 18.19 -16.06
CA GLU A 405 15.07 18.66 -16.98
C GLU A 405 16.44 18.76 -16.29
N ALA A 406 16.48 19.18 -15.02
CA ALA A 406 17.69 19.24 -14.22
C ALA A 406 18.29 17.84 -13.93
N GLY A 407 17.48 16.78 -13.96
CA GLY A 407 17.88 15.41 -13.65
C GLY A 407 17.68 15.02 -12.19
N LEU A 408 16.72 15.64 -11.51
CA LEU A 408 16.39 15.33 -10.12
C LEU A 408 15.91 13.88 -9.97
N ALA A 409 15.11 13.39 -10.91
CA ALA A 409 14.65 12.00 -10.90
C ALA A 409 15.81 11.01 -10.94
N ASP A 410 16.83 11.27 -11.78
CA ASP A 410 18.04 10.46 -11.89
C ASP A 410 18.82 10.41 -10.56
N ALA A 411 18.98 11.57 -9.91
CA ALA A 411 19.70 11.70 -8.64
C ALA A 411 19.00 10.94 -7.51
N LEU A 412 17.67 11.08 -7.39
CA LEU A 412 16.87 10.41 -6.36
C LEU A 412 16.85 8.88 -6.56
N LYS A 413 16.67 8.41 -7.81
CA LYS A 413 16.72 6.97 -8.12
C LYS A 413 18.09 6.36 -7.80
N THR A 414 19.17 7.08 -8.09
CA THR A 414 20.54 6.64 -7.75
C THR A 414 20.73 6.48 -6.24
N ALA A 415 20.01 7.27 -5.44
CA ALA A 415 19.98 7.15 -3.99
C ALA A 415 18.97 6.12 -3.46
N ALA A 416 18.43 5.25 -4.33
CA ALA A 416 17.43 4.23 -4.01
C ALA A 416 16.10 4.78 -3.45
N ILE A 417 15.75 6.02 -3.79
CA ILE A 417 14.43 6.61 -3.51
C ILE A 417 13.51 6.33 -4.69
N GLY A 418 12.30 5.84 -4.44
CA GLY A 418 11.29 5.65 -5.49
C GLY A 418 10.87 6.99 -6.08
N VAL A 419 10.76 7.11 -7.40
CA VAL A 419 10.39 8.39 -8.04
C VAL A 419 9.16 8.25 -8.94
N VAL A 420 8.14 9.05 -8.69
CA VAL A 420 7.04 9.31 -9.61
C VAL A 420 7.43 10.51 -10.48
N GLY A 421 8.10 10.20 -11.59
CA GLY A 421 8.66 11.17 -12.52
C GLY A 421 9.73 10.52 -13.42
N PRO A 422 9.75 10.80 -14.73
CA PRO A 422 10.72 10.23 -15.64
C PRO A 422 12.13 10.81 -15.41
N THR A 423 13.17 10.05 -15.76
CA THR A 423 14.54 10.56 -15.78
C THR A 423 14.73 11.62 -16.86
N LYS A 424 15.81 12.40 -16.76
CA LYS A 424 16.11 13.51 -17.67
C LYS A 424 16.06 13.13 -19.15
N LYS A 425 16.55 11.93 -19.50
CA LYS A 425 16.53 11.43 -20.90
C LYS A 425 15.11 11.18 -21.39
N LEU A 426 14.28 10.60 -20.53
CA LEU A 426 12.88 10.28 -20.82
C LEU A 426 11.99 11.55 -20.78
N ALA A 427 12.35 12.53 -19.96
CA ALA A 427 11.70 13.83 -19.86
C ALA A 427 11.90 14.72 -21.11
N GLN A 428 12.82 14.35 -22.02
CA GLN A 428 12.95 15.00 -23.34
C GLN A 428 11.64 14.99 -24.13
N LEU A 429 10.71 14.10 -23.80
CA LEU A 429 9.37 14.10 -24.37
C LEU A 429 8.62 15.44 -24.16
N GLU A 430 8.86 16.14 -23.05
CA GLU A 430 8.35 17.50 -22.80
C GLU A 430 9.40 18.58 -23.13
N THR A 431 10.66 18.36 -22.75
CA THR A 431 11.69 19.41 -22.83
C THR A 431 12.22 19.63 -24.26
N SER A 432 12.02 18.69 -25.19
CA SER A 432 12.26 18.89 -26.62
C SER A 432 11.08 18.45 -27.49
N LYS A 433 10.42 19.42 -28.09
CA LYS A 433 9.36 19.23 -29.09
C LYS A 433 9.90 18.52 -30.32
N GLY A 434 11.12 18.89 -30.76
CA GLY A 434 11.79 18.24 -31.88
C GLY A 434 12.00 16.75 -31.64
N PHE A 435 12.47 16.39 -30.44
CA PHE A 435 12.65 14.99 -30.02
C PHE A 435 11.35 14.20 -30.10
N THR A 436 10.25 14.73 -29.54
CA THR A 436 8.94 14.05 -29.57
C THR A 436 8.46 13.79 -31.00
N ARG A 437 8.66 14.75 -31.90
CA ARG A 437 8.31 14.58 -33.31
C ARG A 437 9.15 13.50 -33.99
N ASP A 438 10.46 13.50 -33.76
CA ASP A 438 11.34 12.45 -34.30
C ASP A 438 10.97 11.07 -33.74
N LEU A 439 10.73 10.94 -32.43
CA LEU A 439 10.36 9.67 -31.81
C LEU A 439 9.08 9.08 -32.44
N ILE A 440 8.02 9.89 -32.59
CA ILE A 440 6.76 9.45 -33.17
C ILE A 440 6.93 9.03 -34.64
N ARG A 441 7.82 9.71 -35.39
CA ARG A 441 8.15 9.36 -36.79
C ARG A 441 8.97 8.08 -36.87
N ASP A 442 10.05 8.00 -36.12
CA ASP A 442 11.05 6.93 -36.22
C ASP A 442 10.47 5.56 -35.80
N TYR A 443 9.46 5.58 -34.90
CA TYR A 443 8.73 4.39 -34.46
C TYR A 443 7.39 4.17 -35.19
N ASP A 444 7.13 4.91 -36.27
CA ASP A 444 5.93 4.79 -37.12
C ASP A 444 4.60 4.75 -36.33
N ILE A 445 4.47 5.64 -35.34
CA ILE A 445 3.28 5.70 -34.46
C ILE A 445 2.07 6.33 -35.20
N GLY A 446 2.33 7.11 -36.25
CA GLY A 446 1.33 7.68 -37.14
C GLY A 446 0.50 8.83 -36.56
N ALA A 447 0.99 9.47 -35.49
CA ALA A 447 0.22 10.47 -34.73
C ALA A 447 0.72 11.92 -34.87
N ASN A 448 1.79 12.14 -35.64
CA ASN A 448 2.33 13.47 -35.87
C ASN A 448 1.47 14.28 -36.87
N PRO A 449 1.38 15.60 -36.69
CA PRO A 449 1.13 16.50 -37.82
C PRO A 449 2.31 16.45 -38.79
N PHE A 450 2.11 16.83 -40.06
CA PHE A 450 3.23 17.16 -40.93
C PHE A 450 4.11 18.21 -40.25
N PHE A 451 5.41 17.94 -40.16
CA PHE A 451 6.35 18.84 -39.50
C PHE A 451 7.70 18.86 -40.20
N ARG A 452 8.46 19.93 -39.95
CA ARG A 452 9.89 20.02 -40.25
C ARG A 452 10.61 20.79 -39.15
N LYS A 453 11.79 20.32 -38.77
CA LYS A 453 12.66 20.96 -37.78
C LYS A 453 13.63 21.92 -38.47
N PHE A 454 14.01 22.97 -37.76
CA PHE A 454 14.91 24.02 -38.23
C PHE A 454 15.87 24.44 -37.12
N ASN A 455 17.10 24.68 -37.53
CA ASN A 455 18.16 25.34 -36.75
C ASN A 455 18.83 26.48 -37.55
N SER A 456 18.39 26.72 -38.79
CA SER A 456 18.77 27.84 -39.65
C SER A 456 17.54 28.29 -40.45
N MET A 457 17.69 29.38 -41.20
CA MET A 457 16.63 29.85 -42.10
C MET A 457 16.49 29.02 -43.39
N ASP A 458 17.38 28.07 -43.63
CA ASP A 458 17.39 27.28 -44.86
C ASP A 458 16.13 26.41 -44.96
N GLY A 459 15.35 26.62 -46.02
CA GLY A 459 14.11 25.90 -46.28
C GLY A 459 12.91 26.34 -45.43
N VAL A 460 13.03 27.37 -44.57
CA VAL A 460 11.92 27.91 -43.76
C VAL A 460 10.82 28.45 -44.68
N GLU A 461 11.18 29.34 -45.61
CA GLU A 461 10.22 30.00 -46.49
C GLU A 461 9.51 29.00 -47.41
N GLU A 462 10.24 28.01 -47.95
CA GLU A 462 9.67 26.93 -48.75
C GLU A 462 8.64 26.12 -47.96
N THR A 463 8.94 25.83 -46.70
CA THR A 463 8.06 25.03 -45.83
C THR A 463 6.81 25.80 -45.46
N ILE A 464 6.95 27.07 -45.09
CA ILE A 464 5.82 27.98 -44.82
C ILE A 464 4.90 28.08 -46.04
N LYS A 465 5.46 28.26 -47.25
CA LYS A 465 4.69 28.30 -48.50
C LYS A 465 3.98 26.98 -48.77
N LYS A 466 4.65 25.85 -48.53
CA LYS A 466 4.07 24.50 -48.69
C LYS A 466 2.84 24.29 -47.80
N TYR A 467 2.85 24.81 -46.58
CA TYR A 467 1.71 24.71 -45.66
C TYR A 467 0.61 25.75 -45.89
N GLN A 468 0.71 26.59 -46.93
CA GLN A 468 -0.37 27.46 -47.42
C GLN A 468 -1.18 28.16 -46.31
N ASN A 469 -0.52 28.95 -45.45
CA ASN A 469 -1.20 29.70 -44.39
C ASN A 469 -1.94 28.79 -43.36
N GLN A 470 -1.53 27.54 -43.22
CA GLN A 470 -2.06 26.57 -42.25
C GLN A 470 -0.89 25.95 -41.49
N PHE A 471 -0.14 26.77 -40.75
CA PHE A 471 1.02 26.30 -40.00
C PHE A 471 1.10 26.88 -38.59
N VAL A 472 1.92 26.23 -37.77
CA VAL A 472 2.27 26.60 -36.40
C VAL A 472 3.79 26.61 -36.28
N ILE A 473 4.35 27.66 -35.67
CA ILE A 473 5.77 27.74 -35.32
C ILE A 473 5.89 27.47 -33.82
N LYS A 474 6.71 26.48 -33.45
CA LYS A 474 6.96 26.10 -32.06
C LYS A 474 8.46 26.17 -31.77
N ALA A 475 8.85 27.07 -30.88
CA ALA A 475 10.21 27.10 -30.36
C ALA A 475 10.49 25.82 -29.56
N ASP A 476 11.67 25.22 -29.77
CA ASP A 476 12.08 24.06 -28.99
C ASP A 476 12.49 24.49 -27.56
N GLY A 477 12.36 23.57 -26.60
CA GLY A 477 12.59 23.86 -25.17
C GLY A 477 11.37 24.33 -24.38
N LEU A 478 11.57 24.52 -23.08
CA LEU A 478 10.57 25.03 -22.14
C LEU A 478 10.35 26.54 -22.31
N CYS A 479 9.20 26.90 -22.90
CA CYS A 479 8.83 28.30 -23.16
C CYS A 479 7.56 28.75 -22.40
N GLY A 480 7.11 27.99 -21.40
CA GLY A 480 5.93 28.32 -20.58
C GLY A 480 4.65 28.61 -21.39
N GLY A 481 4.42 27.86 -22.48
CA GLY A 481 3.27 28.05 -23.39
C GLY A 481 3.35 29.27 -24.32
N LYS A 482 4.34 30.16 -24.14
CA LYS A 482 4.51 31.38 -24.97
C LYS A 482 5.29 31.15 -26.26
N GLY A 483 5.90 29.99 -26.42
CA GLY A 483 6.72 29.63 -27.59
C GLY A 483 5.95 29.02 -28.76
N VAL A 484 4.61 29.08 -28.75
CA VAL A 484 3.74 28.48 -29.79
C VAL A 484 2.95 29.57 -30.49
N LEU A 485 3.24 29.79 -31.78
CA LEU A 485 2.59 30.80 -32.62
C LEU A 485 1.83 30.14 -33.77
N VAL A 486 0.52 30.35 -33.79
CA VAL A 486 -0.41 29.75 -34.75
C VAL A 486 -0.78 30.78 -35.84
N TRP A 487 -0.72 30.38 -37.10
CA TRP A 487 -1.15 31.23 -38.22
C TRP A 487 -2.64 31.60 -38.12
N GLY A 488 -2.94 32.88 -38.36
CA GLY A 488 -4.28 33.48 -38.28
C GLY A 488 -4.64 33.97 -36.88
N ASP A 489 -4.06 33.36 -35.84
CA ASP A 489 -4.33 33.70 -34.45
C ASP A 489 -3.28 34.64 -33.88
N HIS A 490 -2.01 34.34 -34.14
CA HIS A 490 -0.85 35.08 -33.62
C HIS A 490 0.02 35.67 -34.73
N LEU A 491 0.07 34.99 -35.87
CA LEU A 491 0.81 35.43 -37.05
C LEU A 491 -0.18 35.84 -38.12
N HIS A 492 -0.09 37.09 -38.58
CA HIS A 492 -1.04 37.68 -39.51
C HIS A 492 -0.43 37.93 -40.90
N SER A 493 0.88 37.71 -41.08
CA SER A 493 1.56 37.82 -42.37
C SER A 493 2.75 36.86 -42.48
N LEU A 494 3.15 36.53 -43.72
CA LEU A 494 4.32 35.69 -43.97
C LEU A 494 5.61 36.35 -43.47
N ASP A 495 5.72 37.67 -43.64
CA ASP A 495 6.87 38.44 -43.16
C ASP A 495 7.01 38.38 -41.64
N GLU A 496 5.90 38.40 -40.91
CA GLU A 496 5.90 38.24 -39.46
C GLU A 496 6.38 36.85 -39.05
N ALA A 497 5.90 35.80 -39.72
CA ALA A 497 6.35 34.43 -39.49
C ALA A 497 7.86 34.26 -39.78
N ILE A 498 8.34 34.79 -40.91
CA ILE A 498 9.76 34.73 -41.30
C ILE A 498 10.63 35.51 -40.31
N ARG A 499 10.24 36.73 -39.91
CA ARG A 499 10.95 37.51 -38.89
C ARG A 499 11.00 36.77 -37.55
N HIS A 500 9.92 36.10 -37.18
CA HIS A 500 9.91 35.31 -35.94
C HIS A 500 10.89 34.13 -36.03
N CYS A 501 10.87 33.36 -37.13
CA CYS A 501 11.86 32.30 -37.37
C CYS A 501 13.30 32.84 -37.30
N GLN A 502 13.58 33.98 -37.94
CA GLN A 502 14.89 34.62 -37.88
C GLN A 502 15.28 34.96 -36.43
N SER A 503 14.35 35.50 -35.64
CA SER A 503 14.61 35.81 -34.22
C SER A 503 14.93 34.56 -33.38
N LEU A 504 14.37 33.40 -33.72
CA LEU A 504 14.69 32.12 -33.06
C LEU A 504 16.10 31.66 -33.45
N VAL A 505 16.46 31.75 -34.73
CA VAL A 505 17.81 31.40 -35.23
C VAL A 505 18.86 32.33 -34.62
N ASP A 506 18.60 33.65 -34.58
CA ASP A 506 19.51 34.64 -33.99
C ASP A 506 19.71 34.40 -32.48
N ALA A 507 18.69 33.87 -31.80
CA ALA A 507 18.76 33.44 -30.41
C ALA A 507 19.40 32.06 -30.21
N GLY A 508 19.89 31.42 -31.29
CA GLY A 508 20.50 30.09 -31.26
C GLY A 508 19.52 28.97 -30.91
N LYS A 509 18.22 29.16 -31.17
CA LYS A 509 17.17 28.19 -30.81
C LYS A 509 16.77 27.34 -32.01
N GLU A 510 16.59 26.05 -31.76
CA GLU A 510 15.88 25.17 -32.69
C GLU A 510 14.37 25.40 -32.60
N PHE A 511 13.67 25.11 -33.68
CA PHE A 511 12.21 25.22 -33.73
C PHE A 511 11.61 24.26 -34.75
N VAL A 512 10.30 24.04 -34.61
CA VAL A 512 9.52 23.18 -35.50
C VAL A 512 8.45 24.02 -36.19
N ILE A 513 8.30 23.82 -37.49
CA ILE A 513 7.12 24.29 -38.24
C ILE A 513 6.24 23.08 -38.51
N GLU A 514 5.00 23.15 -38.06
CA GLU A 514 4.00 22.08 -38.16
C GLU A 514 2.79 22.56 -38.97
N GLU A 515 2.07 21.63 -39.60
CA GLU A 515 0.73 21.95 -40.11
C GLU A 515 -0.22 22.34 -38.95
N LYS A 516 -1.16 23.23 -39.25
CA LYS A 516 -2.21 23.62 -38.31
C LYS A 516 -3.27 22.52 -38.26
N LEU A 517 -3.33 21.82 -37.13
CA LEU A 517 -4.40 20.84 -36.87
C LEU A 517 -5.73 21.56 -36.64
N VAL A 518 -6.79 21.07 -37.29
CA VAL A 518 -8.17 21.58 -37.16
C VAL A 518 -9.03 20.50 -36.50
N GLY A 519 -9.64 20.84 -35.36
CA GLY A 519 -10.38 19.87 -34.56
C GLY A 519 -10.74 20.40 -33.18
N GLN A 520 -10.91 19.50 -32.21
CA GLN A 520 -11.07 19.83 -30.79
C GLN A 520 -9.95 19.26 -29.94
N GLU A 521 -9.37 20.11 -29.10
CA GLU A 521 -8.30 19.73 -28.18
C GLU A 521 -8.85 18.99 -26.97
N PHE A 522 -8.12 17.97 -26.54
CA PHE A 522 -8.34 17.27 -25.28
C PHE A 522 -7.02 16.71 -24.74
N SER A 523 -6.99 16.47 -23.44
CA SER A 523 -5.86 15.89 -22.72
C SER A 523 -6.25 14.50 -22.25
N LEU A 524 -5.37 13.52 -22.48
CA LEU A 524 -5.47 12.18 -21.90
C LEU A 524 -4.19 11.89 -21.13
N ILE A 525 -4.31 11.87 -19.80
CA ILE A 525 -3.20 11.64 -18.87
C ILE A 525 -3.22 10.18 -18.42
N SER A 526 -2.05 9.58 -18.25
CA SER A 526 -1.90 8.19 -17.80
C SER A 526 -0.91 8.11 -16.64
N PHE A 527 -1.21 7.29 -15.63
CA PHE A 527 -0.16 6.70 -14.80
C PHE A 527 0.52 5.59 -15.60
N THR A 528 1.84 5.48 -15.51
CA THR A 528 2.58 4.36 -16.10
C THR A 528 3.82 4.02 -15.29
N ASP A 529 4.15 2.73 -15.26
CA ASP A 529 5.40 2.19 -14.73
C ASP A 529 6.41 1.83 -15.85
N GLY A 530 6.10 2.22 -17.09
CA GLY A 530 6.87 1.97 -18.30
C GLY A 530 6.38 0.78 -19.13
N LYS A 531 5.51 -0.07 -18.56
CA LYS A 531 4.95 -1.24 -19.26
C LYS A 531 3.42 -1.26 -19.21
N ASN A 532 2.89 -0.88 -18.06
CA ASN A 532 1.48 -0.89 -17.74
C ASN A 532 0.94 0.55 -17.68
N PHE A 533 -0.37 0.70 -17.88
CA PHE A 533 -1.02 2.00 -17.98
C PHE A 533 -2.34 2.02 -17.21
N ILE A 534 -2.56 3.11 -16.50
CA ILE A 534 -3.87 3.48 -15.98
C ILE A 534 -4.22 4.82 -16.63
N HIS A 535 -5.10 4.79 -17.63
CA HIS A 535 -5.58 5.98 -18.31
C HIS A 535 -6.67 6.66 -17.49
N MET A 536 -6.55 7.97 -17.31
CA MET A 536 -7.48 8.78 -16.55
C MET A 536 -8.63 9.30 -17.44
N PRO A 537 -9.71 9.86 -16.85
CA PRO A 537 -10.75 10.55 -17.62
C PRO A 537 -10.19 11.61 -18.57
N ALA A 538 -10.84 11.80 -19.73
CA ALA A 538 -10.47 12.85 -20.67
C ALA A 538 -10.82 14.23 -20.11
N VAL A 539 -9.93 15.21 -20.31
CA VAL A 539 -10.08 16.58 -19.83
C VAL A 539 -9.90 17.56 -20.97
N GLN A 540 -10.68 18.63 -21.04
CA GLN A 540 -10.41 19.75 -21.95
C GLN A 540 -9.86 20.95 -21.18
N ASP A 541 -8.65 21.40 -21.54
CA ASP A 541 -8.03 22.64 -21.06
C ASP A 541 -8.39 23.86 -21.92
N HIS A 542 -8.36 25.03 -21.32
CA HIS A 542 -8.64 26.33 -21.94
C HIS A 542 -7.42 27.24 -21.80
N LYS A 543 -6.47 27.14 -22.74
CA LYS A 543 -5.21 27.89 -22.71
C LYS A 543 -5.38 29.40 -22.92
N ARG A 544 -6.42 29.85 -23.60
CA ARG A 544 -6.62 31.27 -23.97
C ARG A 544 -7.13 32.09 -22.77
N ALA A 545 -6.52 33.24 -22.56
CA ALA A 545 -6.75 34.10 -21.39
C ALA A 545 -8.19 34.62 -21.26
N HIS A 546 -8.92 34.86 -22.36
CA HIS A 546 -10.22 35.52 -22.36
C HIS A 546 -11.32 34.65 -22.98
N GLU A 547 -12.57 35.00 -22.66
CA GLU A 547 -13.78 34.33 -23.16
C GLU A 547 -13.80 34.16 -24.68
N GLY A 548 -14.40 33.06 -25.13
CA GLY A 548 -14.49 32.72 -26.54
C GLY A 548 -13.13 32.40 -27.17
N ASP A 549 -12.16 31.97 -26.35
CA ASP A 549 -10.80 31.59 -26.73
C ASP A 549 -9.98 32.72 -27.34
N LYS A 550 -10.09 33.91 -26.74
CA LYS A 550 -9.39 35.12 -27.18
C LYS A 550 -8.19 35.43 -26.28
N GLY A 551 -7.33 36.32 -26.76
CA GLY A 551 -6.15 36.78 -26.03
C GLY A 551 -4.96 35.82 -26.10
N PRO A 552 -3.89 36.12 -25.35
CA PRO A 552 -2.67 35.32 -25.38
C PRO A 552 -2.88 33.91 -24.81
N ASN A 553 -2.01 32.98 -25.20
CA ASN A 553 -1.89 31.68 -24.55
C ASN A 553 -1.40 31.84 -23.10
N THR A 554 -1.90 30.99 -22.23
CA THR A 554 -1.56 30.89 -20.81
C THR A 554 -1.18 29.44 -20.48
N GLY A 555 -0.87 29.17 -19.22
CA GLY A 555 -0.71 27.78 -18.75
C GLY A 555 -2.02 26.99 -18.68
N GLY A 556 -3.19 27.64 -18.83
CA GLY A 556 -4.53 27.06 -18.66
C GLY A 556 -5.37 27.90 -17.70
N MET A 557 -6.53 28.39 -18.18
CA MET A 557 -7.49 29.21 -17.42
C MET A 557 -8.56 28.37 -16.70
N GLY A 558 -8.60 27.07 -16.98
CA GLY A 558 -9.54 26.13 -16.39
C GLY A 558 -9.83 24.95 -17.31
N THR A 559 -10.45 23.94 -16.73
CA THR A 559 -10.58 22.60 -17.31
C THR A 559 -11.93 22.00 -16.98
N TYR A 560 -12.40 21.05 -17.81
CA TYR A 560 -13.55 20.23 -17.43
C TYR A 560 -13.42 18.79 -17.93
N SER A 561 -14.13 17.88 -17.26
CA SER A 561 -14.29 16.46 -17.60
C SER A 561 -15.74 16.04 -17.38
N ASP A 562 -16.24 15.10 -18.16
CA ASP A 562 -17.63 14.61 -18.10
C ASP A 562 -17.75 13.35 -17.22
N ALA A 563 -18.96 13.08 -16.72
CA ALA A 563 -19.25 11.96 -15.82
C ALA A 563 -19.06 10.57 -16.46
N ASN A 564 -19.05 10.50 -17.79
CA ASN A 564 -18.75 9.28 -18.56
C ASN A 564 -17.26 9.10 -18.87
N HIS A 565 -16.39 9.95 -18.30
CA HIS A 565 -14.94 9.97 -18.49
C HIS A 565 -14.46 10.27 -19.92
N SER A 566 -15.37 10.69 -20.79
CA SER A 566 -15.10 11.22 -22.12
C SER A 566 -15.41 12.72 -22.15
N LEU A 567 -15.56 13.28 -23.35
CA LEU A 567 -16.01 14.65 -23.57
C LEU A 567 -17.13 14.66 -24.63
N PRO A 568 -18.13 15.56 -24.55
CA PRO A 568 -19.32 15.52 -25.40
C PRO A 568 -19.08 15.57 -26.92
N PHE A 569 -17.90 16.02 -27.35
CA PHE A 569 -17.51 16.14 -28.76
C PHE A 569 -16.50 15.05 -29.20
N LEU A 570 -16.16 14.10 -28.34
CA LEU A 570 -15.26 12.99 -28.64
C LEU A 570 -16.05 11.71 -28.92
N SER A 571 -15.53 10.89 -29.84
CA SER A 571 -15.98 9.51 -30.02
C SER A 571 -15.17 8.55 -29.16
N ALA A 572 -15.70 7.35 -28.90
CA ALA A 572 -14.94 6.30 -28.23
C ALA A 572 -13.64 5.94 -28.97
N ALA A 573 -13.63 6.06 -30.31
CA ALA A 573 -12.45 5.81 -31.13
C ALA A 573 -11.35 6.86 -30.91
N ASP A 574 -11.69 8.12 -30.62
CA ASP A 574 -10.69 9.15 -30.32
C ASP A 574 -9.95 8.85 -29.02
N ILE A 575 -10.69 8.44 -27.99
CA ILE A 575 -10.14 8.04 -26.69
C ILE A 575 -9.24 6.81 -26.84
N GLU A 576 -9.73 5.77 -27.52
CA GLU A 576 -8.97 4.54 -27.75
C GLU A 576 -7.70 4.80 -28.57
N ARG A 577 -7.80 5.65 -29.60
CA ARG A 577 -6.63 6.06 -30.38
C ARG A 577 -5.61 6.81 -29.52
N ALA A 578 -6.04 7.73 -28.65
CA ALA A 578 -5.15 8.44 -27.73
C ALA A 578 -4.45 7.51 -26.74
N LYS A 579 -5.17 6.52 -26.18
CA LYS A 579 -4.58 5.47 -25.33
C LYS A 579 -3.47 4.72 -26.05
N GLN A 580 -3.77 4.21 -27.25
CA GLN A 580 -2.79 3.48 -28.06
C GLN A 580 -1.57 4.32 -28.41
N ILE A 581 -1.75 5.61 -28.70
CA ILE A 581 -0.62 6.52 -28.98
C ILE A 581 0.25 6.67 -27.72
N ASN A 582 -0.34 6.95 -26.56
CA ASN A 582 0.36 7.05 -25.29
C ASN A 582 1.18 5.78 -24.98
N GLU A 583 0.58 4.61 -25.12
CA GLU A 583 1.27 3.35 -24.89
C GLU A 583 2.43 3.13 -25.87
N LYS A 584 2.22 3.41 -27.16
CA LYS A 584 3.27 3.27 -28.18
C LYS A 584 4.43 4.23 -27.95
N VAL A 585 4.15 5.47 -27.52
CA VAL A 585 5.18 6.46 -27.22
C VAL A 585 6.04 6.03 -26.04
N VAL A 586 5.42 5.55 -24.95
CA VAL A 586 6.18 5.06 -23.78
C VAL A 586 6.99 3.80 -24.13
N ARG A 587 6.43 2.87 -24.91
CA ARG A 587 7.19 1.72 -25.41
C ARG A 587 8.37 2.13 -26.30
N ALA A 588 8.19 3.15 -27.14
CA ALA A 588 9.26 3.70 -27.99
C ALA A 588 10.37 4.36 -27.15
N LEU A 589 10.02 5.08 -26.08
CA LEU A 589 11.01 5.62 -25.14
C LEU A 589 11.80 4.50 -24.44
N ALA A 590 11.09 3.48 -23.98
CA ALA A 590 11.72 2.34 -23.31
C ALA A 590 12.67 1.58 -24.23
N ASP A 591 12.30 1.39 -25.50
CA ASP A 591 13.16 0.78 -26.50
C ASP A 591 14.37 1.66 -26.85
N LYS A 592 14.17 2.97 -27.07
CA LYS A 592 15.23 3.91 -27.46
C LYS A 592 16.31 4.06 -26.39
N PHE A 593 15.93 4.06 -25.11
CA PHE A 593 16.84 4.33 -23.99
C PHE A 593 17.15 3.13 -23.10
N CYS A 594 16.53 1.97 -23.36
CA CYS A 594 16.61 0.79 -22.51
C CYS A 594 16.21 1.07 -21.05
N GLU A 595 15.25 1.97 -20.83
CA GLU A 595 14.84 2.45 -19.52
C GLU A 595 13.32 2.70 -19.46
N PRO A 596 12.60 2.23 -18.43
CA PRO A 596 11.16 2.43 -18.33
C PRO A 596 10.78 3.87 -18.00
N TYR A 597 9.80 4.42 -18.71
CA TYR A 597 9.15 5.67 -18.34
C TYR A 597 8.21 5.46 -17.15
N GLN A 598 8.62 5.94 -15.97
CA GLN A 598 7.83 5.81 -14.74
C GLN A 598 7.31 7.18 -14.30
N GLY A 599 6.00 7.29 -14.10
CA GLY A 599 5.36 8.51 -13.63
C GLY A 599 4.09 8.84 -14.39
N ILE A 600 3.95 10.12 -14.72
CA ILE A 600 2.72 10.69 -15.31
C ILE A 600 3.00 11.05 -16.76
N LEU A 601 2.31 10.39 -17.68
CA LEU A 601 2.36 10.74 -19.10
C LEU A 601 1.13 11.58 -19.44
N TYR A 602 1.34 12.87 -19.70
CA TYR A 602 0.32 13.75 -20.25
C TYR A 602 0.41 13.70 -21.77
N GLY A 603 -0.65 13.25 -22.44
CA GLY A 603 -0.80 13.41 -23.89
C GLY A 603 -1.81 14.53 -24.21
N GLY A 604 -1.35 15.58 -24.89
CA GLY A 604 -2.20 16.62 -25.46
C GLY A 604 -2.56 16.27 -26.90
N PHE A 605 -3.85 16.13 -27.18
CA PHE A 605 -4.37 15.60 -28.44
C PHE A 605 -5.34 16.56 -29.12
N MET A 606 -5.43 16.44 -30.45
CA MET A 606 -6.48 17.06 -31.26
C MET A 606 -7.32 15.96 -31.90
N ALA A 607 -8.62 15.94 -31.64
CA ALA A 607 -9.59 15.17 -32.41
C ALA A 607 -9.89 15.91 -33.71
N THR A 608 -9.28 15.47 -34.81
CA THR A 608 -9.38 16.11 -36.14
C THR A 608 -10.55 15.55 -36.93
N LYS A 609 -10.72 15.95 -38.19
CA LYS A 609 -11.73 15.35 -39.08
C LYS A 609 -11.64 13.82 -39.14
N ASP A 610 -10.44 13.28 -39.33
CA ASP A 610 -10.24 11.88 -39.71
C ASP A 610 -9.50 11.04 -38.65
N ASP A 611 -8.77 11.65 -37.71
CA ASP A 611 -7.94 10.94 -36.72
C ASP A 611 -7.72 11.75 -35.43
N THR A 612 -7.11 11.13 -34.42
CA THR A 612 -6.57 11.80 -33.23
C THR A 612 -5.06 12.01 -33.39
N LYS A 613 -4.60 13.27 -33.32
CA LYS A 613 -3.19 13.67 -33.52
C LYS A 613 -2.59 14.26 -32.25
N VAL A 614 -1.27 14.10 -32.08
CA VAL A 614 -0.52 14.63 -30.94
C VAL A 614 -0.21 16.10 -31.14
N ILE A 615 -0.69 16.95 -30.24
CA ILE A 615 -0.31 18.36 -30.14
C ILE A 615 1.04 18.49 -29.44
N GLU A 616 1.16 17.87 -28.27
CA GLU A 616 2.34 17.88 -27.41
C GLU A 616 2.25 16.78 -26.35
N TYR A 617 3.38 16.51 -25.70
CA TYR A 617 3.45 15.69 -24.50
C TYR A 617 3.97 16.54 -23.34
N ASN A 618 3.47 16.26 -22.13
CA ASN A 618 4.10 16.70 -20.89
C ASN A 618 4.49 15.48 -20.07
N ALA A 619 5.55 15.61 -19.28
CA ALA A 619 6.22 14.54 -18.56
C ALA A 619 5.81 14.45 -17.07
N ARG A 620 4.73 15.14 -16.73
CA ARG A 620 4.20 15.35 -15.39
C ARG A 620 2.70 15.63 -15.47
N PHE A 621 2.04 15.80 -14.33
CA PHE A 621 0.65 16.22 -14.30
C PHE A 621 0.42 17.59 -14.96
N GLY A 622 -0.74 17.75 -15.60
CA GLY A 622 -1.22 19.04 -16.10
C GLY A 622 -1.64 19.98 -14.96
N ASP A 623 -1.60 21.29 -15.21
CA ASP A 623 -2.12 22.31 -14.30
C ASP A 623 -2.95 23.27 -15.17
N PRO A 624 -4.30 23.21 -15.16
CA PRO A 624 -5.12 22.73 -14.05
C PRO A 624 -5.68 21.30 -14.08
N GLU A 625 -5.31 20.44 -15.04
CA GLU A 625 -5.92 19.12 -15.22
C GLU A 625 -5.81 18.20 -13.99
N ALA A 626 -4.73 18.32 -13.21
CA ALA A 626 -4.53 17.52 -11.99
C ALA A 626 -5.69 17.66 -10.99
N MET A 627 -6.28 18.85 -10.87
CA MET A 627 -7.37 19.09 -9.93
C MET A 627 -8.60 18.26 -10.28
N ASN A 628 -8.98 18.20 -11.56
CA ASN A 628 -10.07 17.34 -12.01
C ASN A 628 -9.75 15.86 -11.71
N LEU A 629 -8.59 15.40 -12.17
CA LEU A 629 -8.27 13.98 -12.19
C LEU A 629 -8.03 13.38 -10.80
N LEU A 630 -7.28 14.08 -9.95
CA LEU A 630 -6.98 13.60 -8.60
C LEU A 630 -8.19 13.69 -7.68
N THR A 631 -9.11 14.63 -7.89
CA THR A 631 -10.34 14.72 -7.11
C THR A 631 -11.36 13.65 -7.50
N LEU A 632 -11.37 13.26 -8.79
CA LEU A 632 -12.20 12.15 -9.27
C LEU A 632 -11.61 10.78 -8.91
N LEU A 633 -10.31 10.67 -8.61
CA LEU A 633 -9.67 9.40 -8.27
C LEU A 633 -10.21 8.85 -6.93
N GLU A 634 -10.78 7.64 -6.96
CA GLU A 634 -11.27 6.92 -5.76
C GLU A 634 -10.22 5.99 -5.19
N THR A 635 -9.40 5.38 -6.06
CA THR A 635 -8.31 4.50 -5.65
C THR A 635 -7.22 5.28 -4.92
N ASP A 636 -6.60 4.66 -3.92
CA ASP A 636 -5.58 5.29 -3.10
C ASP A 636 -4.38 5.75 -3.95
N PHE A 637 -4.10 7.05 -3.91
CA PHE A 637 -3.03 7.63 -4.74
C PHE A 637 -1.63 7.17 -4.28
N VAL A 638 -1.44 6.87 -2.99
CA VAL A 638 -0.16 6.37 -2.47
C VAL A 638 0.08 4.94 -2.94
N GLU A 639 -0.97 4.11 -3.02
CA GLU A 639 -0.91 2.76 -3.61
C GLU A 639 -0.43 2.83 -5.08
N ILE A 640 -1.02 3.74 -5.86
CA ILE A 640 -0.63 3.97 -7.26
C ILE A 640 0.83 4.45 -7.35
N ALA A 641 1.23 5.40 -6.52
CA ALA A 641 2.60 5.92 -6.50
C ALA A 641 3.63 4.82 -6.16
N GLN A 642 3.34 3.96 -5.17
CA GLN A 642 4.16 2.80 -4.86
C GLN A 642 4.23 1.82 -6.04
N ALA A 643 3.10 1.53 -6.68
CA ALA A 643 3.07 0.61 -7.82
C ALA A 643 3.85 1.14 -9.03
N ILE A 644 3.80 2.46 -9.30
CA ILE A 644 4.62 3.11 -10.33
C ILE A 644 6.11 2.90 -10.05
N THR A 645 6.56 3.21 -8.82
CA THR A 645 7.99 3.15 -8.46
C THR A 645 8.52 1.72 -8.45
N GLN A 646 7.67 0.74 -8.12
CA GLN A 646 8.03 -0.68 -8.04
C GLN A 646 7.86 -1.45 -9.36
N GLY A 647 7.28 -0.86 -10.41
CA GLY A 647 7.05 -1.57 -11.66
C GLY A 647 5.91 -2.59 -11.60
N LYS A 648 4.87 -2.32 -10.80
CA LYS A 648 3.77 -3.24 -10.48
C LYS A 648 2.39 -2.61 -10.70
N LEU A 649 2.28 -1.67 -11.63
CA LEU A 649 1.03 -0.93 -11.84
C LEU A 649 -0.12 -1.82 -12.35
N ASP A 650 0.20 -2.98 -12.94
CA ASP A 650 -0.76 -4.03 -13.30
C ASP A 650 -1.51 -4.65 -12.10
N THR A 651 -0.95 -4.55 -10.89
CA THR A 651 -1.58 -5.05 -9.67
C THR A 651 -2.67 -4.13 -9.12
N VAL A 652 -2.69 -2.86 -9.56
CA VAL A 652 -3.62 -1.84 -9.07
C VAL A 652 -4.82 -1.69 -10.01
N LYS A 653 -6.03 -1.74 -9.45
CA LYS A 653 -7.28 -1.52 -10.20
C LYS A 653 -7.83 -0.14 -9.89
N ALA A 654 -7.34 0.87 -10.61
CA ALA A 654 -7.78 2.25 -10.41
C ALA A 654 -9.26 2.46 -10.77
N LYS A 655 -9.95 3.25 -9.95
CA LYS A 655 -11.32 3.70 -10.15
C LYS A 655 -11.39 5.22 -10.03
N PHE A 656 -12.25 5.79 -10.86
CA PHE A 656 -12.57 7.22 -10.85
C PHE A 656 -14.09 7.37 -10.67
N LYS A 657 -14.50 8.37 -9.89
CA LYS A 657 -15.91 8.74 -9.70
C LYS A 657 -16.56 9.02 -11.05
N ASN A 658 -17.78 8.50 -11.24
CA ASN A 658 -18.60 8.84 -12.40
C ASN A 658 -19.30 10.19 -12.16
N GLN A 659 -18.51 11.26 -12.07
CA GLN A 659 -18.96 12.62 -11.87
C GLN A 659 -18.27 13.55 -12.85
N ALA A 660 -18.98 14.57 -13.31
CA ALA A 660 -18.41 15.65 -14.08
C ALA A 660 -17.67 16.60 -13.14
N SER A 661 -16.65 17.28 -13.67
CA SER A 661 -15.84 18.23 -12.90
C SER A 661 -15.52 19.46 -13.75
N VAL A 662 -15.58 20.64 -13.15
CA VAL A 662 -15.24 21.92 -13.79
C VAL A 662 -14.34 22.71 -12.87
N CYS A 663 -13.15 23.03 -13.36
CA CYS A 663 -12.15 23.84 -12.67
C CYS A 663 -12.07 25.22 -13.33
N LYS A 664 -12.22 26.29 -12.55
CA LYS A 664 -12.01 27.66 -13.00
C LYS A 664 -10.83 28.27 -12.25
N TYR A 665 -9.87 28.84 -12.98
CA TYR A 665 -8.72 29.48 -12.38
C TYR A 665 -8.97 30.96 -12.14
N LEU A 666 -8.83 31.40 -10.88
CA LEU A 666 -8.68 32.80 -10.55
C LEU A 666 -7.20 33.19 -10.73
N VAL A 667 -6.99 34.16 -11.61
CA VAL A 667 -5.70 34.76 -11.92
C VAL A 667 -5.73 36.25 -11.56
N PRO A 668 -4.59 36.88 -11.26
CA PRO A 668 -4.56 38.32 -11.01
C PRO A 668 -4.97 39.11 -12.25
N LEU A 669 -5.57 40.28 -12.03
CA LEU A 669 -5.84 41.23 -13.10
C LEU A 669 -4.56 41.52 -13.90
N GLY A 670 -4.66 41.51 -15.24
CA GLY A 670 -3.54 41.74 -16.16
C GLY A 670 -2.71 40.48 -16.51
N TYR A 671 -3.00 39.32 -15.91
CA TYR A 671 -2.39 38.05 -16.32
C TYR A 671 -2.70 37.74 -17.80
N PRO A 672 -1.75 37.21 -18.60
CA PRO A 672 -0.43 36.71 -18.23
C PRO A 672 0.75 37.68 -18.40
N ASN A 673 0.50 38.95 -18.76
CA ASN A 673 1.56 39.87 -19.20
C ASN A 673 1.86 40.98 -18.18
N GLN A 674 0.83 41.60 -17.59
CA GLN A 674 0.94 42.72 -16.65
C GLN A 674 0.21 42.42 -15.34
N SER A 675 0.45 41.22 -14.79
CA SER A 675 -0.22 40.76 -13.58
C SER A 675 0.02 41.68 -12.38
N VAL A 676 -1.06 42.06 -11.70
CA VAL A 676 -0.98 42.68 -10.37
C VAL A 676 -0.38 41.68 -9.37
N LYS A 677 0.44 42.18 -8.44
CA LYS A 677 1.11 41.40 -7.38
C LYS A 677 0.82 42.02 -6.01
N ASN A 678 1.05 41.25 -4.95
CA ASN A 678 1.00 41.70 -3.55
C ASN A 678 -0.36 42.31 -3.19
N PHE A 679 -1.44 41.58 -3.45
CA PHE A 679 -2.80 41.98 -3.09
C PHE A 679 -3.46 40.90 -2.24
N GLU A 680 -4.34 41.33 -1.35
CA GLU A 680 -5.10 40.44 -0.48
C GLU A 680 -6.15 39.64 -1.27
N ILE A 681 -6.25 38.36 -0.93
CA ILE A 681 -7.29 37.45 -1.39
C ILE A 681 -8.05 36.96 -0.16
N ASP A 682 -9.37 37.13 -0.17
CA ASP A 682 -10.25 36.63 0.88
C ASP A 682 -11.08 35.46 0.33
N ILE A 683 -10.93 34.29 0.96
CA ILE A 683 -11.66 33.06 0.65
C ILE A 683 -12.63 32.66 1.77
N SER A 684 -12.79 33.48 2.81
CA SER A 684 -13.55 33.15 4.03
C SER A 684 -15.05 32.90 3.80
N GLN A 685 -15.60 33.41 2.69
CA GLN A 685 -17.00 33.20 2.31
C GLN A 685 -17.20 32.05 1.32
N CYS A 686 -16.12 31.35 0.92
CA CYS A 686 -16.23 30.26 -0.03
C CYS A 686 -16.93 29.05 0.61
N PRO A 687 -17.89 28.40 -0.07
CA PRO A 687 -18.64 27.30 0.54
C PRO A 687 -17.80 26.03 0.65
N ASP A 688 -18.06 25.22 1.68
CA ASP A 688 -17.31 23.97 1.96
C ASP A 688 -17.56 22.86 0.93
N ASN A 689 -18.50 23.02 0.00
CA ASN A 689 -18.87 22.02 -0.99
C ASN A 689 -18.12 22.14 -2.34
N VAL A 690 -17.07 22.95 -2.38
CA VAL A 690 -16.14 23.06 -3.51
C VAL A 690 -14.71 22.82 -3.07
N GLU A 691 -13.89 22.34 -3.98
CA GLU A 691 -12.46 22.14 -3.71
C GLU A 691 -11.67 23.38 -4.16
N LEU A 692 -10.80 23.88 -3.29
CA LEU A 692 -9.93 25.02 -3.56
C LEU A 692 -8.47 24.61 -3.58
N PHE A 693 -7.80 24.83 -4.70
CA PHE A 693 -6.39 24.56 -4.86
C PHE A 693 -5.61 25.86 -4.99
N LEU A 694 -4.89 26.22 -3.93
CA LEU A 694 -3.96 27.34 -3.91
C LEU A 694 -2.73 27.10 -4.79
N GLY A 695 -2.35 28.09 -5.58
CA GLY A 695 -1.17 28.09 -6.45
C GLY A 695 -0.23 29.23 -6.09
N ALA A 696 -0.16 30.27 -6.94
CA ALA A 696 0.71 31.43 -6.75
C ALA A 696 0.18 32.41 -5.70
N VAL A 697 0.17 31.96 -4.44
CA VAL A 697 -0.22 32.74 -3.26
C VAL A 697 0.81 32.58 -2.14
N ASP A 698 0.81 33.54 -1.22
CA ASP A 698 1.64 33.61 -0.02
C ASP A 698 0.72 33.85 1.20
N TYR A 699 1.23 33.71 2.43
CA TYR A 699 0.47 33.94 3.66
C TYR A 699 1.21 34.92 4.58
N LYS A 700 0.63 36.11 4.79
CA LYS A 700 1.21 37.20 5.60
C LYS A 700 0.17 37.81 6.50
N ASP A 701 0.51 38.00 7.77
CA ASP A 701 -0.33 38.66 8.77
C ASP A 701 -1.77 38.09 8.85
N GLY A 702 -1.90 36.76 8.72
CA GLY A 702 -3.19 36.06 8.75
C GLY A 702 -4.01 36.15 7.45
N LYS A 703 -3.42 36.63 6.35
CA LYS A 703 -4.09 36.89 5.07
C LYS A 703 -3.39 36.18 3.92
N LEU A 704 -4.19 35.74 2.94
CA LEU A 704 -3.68 35.22 1.67
C LEU A 704 -3.30 36.38 0.75
N ILE A 705 -2.11 36.29 0.14
CA ILE A 705 -1.55 37.32 -0.73
C ILE A 705 -1.26 36.74 -2.11
N GLY A 706 -1.84 37.30 -3.18
CA GLY A 706 -1.56 36.89 -4.55
C GLY A 706 -0.18 37.35 -5.05
N THR A 707 0.62 36.46 -5.65
CA THR A 707 2.02 36.74 -6.02
C THR A 707 2.26 37.04 -7.51
N GLY A 708 1.20 37.05 -8.33
CA GLY A 708 1.27 37.54 -9.73
C GLY A 708 1.14 36.48 -10.82
N SER A 709 0.84 35.23 -10.46
CA SER A 709 0.49 34.18 -11.41
C SER A 709 -0.84 33.54 -11.01
N ARG A 710 -1.20 32.45 -11.67
CA ARG A 710 -2.37 31.61 -11.38
C ARG A 710 -2.51 31.34 -9.88
N ALA A 711 -3.52 31.95 -9.24
CA ALA A 711 -3.58 32.08 -7.79
C ALA A 711 -4.38 30.97 -7.12
N ILE A 712 -5.63 30.74 -7.57
CA ILE A 712 -6.54 29.76 -6.97
C ILE A 712 -7.31 29.05 -8.07
N ALA A 713 -7.29 27.72 -8.05
CA ALA A 713 -8.16 26.89 -8.88
C ALA A 713 -9.37 26.44 -8.05
N VAL A 714 -10.57 26.72 -8.54
CA VAL A 714 -11.84 26.37 -7.91
C VAL A 714 -12.48 25.25 -8.69
N LEU A 715 -12.71 24.11 -8.04
CA LEU A 715 -13.24 22.90 -8.67
C LEU A 715 -14.63 22.57 -8.12
N GLY A 716 -15.61 22.55 -9.02
CA GLY A 716 -16.95 22.02 -8.76
C GLY A 716 -17.10 20.59 -9.30
N LEU A 717 -17.86 19.76 -8.57
CA LEU A 717 -18.25 18.41 -8.98
C LEU A 717 -19.77 18.32 -9.12
N GLY A 718 -20.26 17.56 -10.10
CA GLY A 718 -21.69 17.36 -10.32
C GLY A 718 -21.98 16.10 -11.12
N ASP A 719 -23.26 15.75 -11.23
CA ASP A 719 -23.67 14.62 -12.06
C ASP A 719 -23.61 14.98 -13.55
N THR A 720 -23.61 16.28 -13.86
CA THR A 720 -23.40 16.84 -15.20
C THR A 720 -22.39 17.99 -15.18
N ILE A 721 -21.80 18.30 -16.34
CA ILE A 721 -20.86 19.42 -16.48
C ILE A 721 -21.52 20.74 -16.07
N ALA A 722 -22.81 20.93 -16.38
CA ALA A 722 -23.54 22.14 -16.04
C ALA A 722 -23.68 22.35 -14.51
N GLU A 723 -23.94 21.27 -13.76
CA GLU A 723 -23.99 21.33 -12.29
C GLU A 723 -22.61 21.61 -11.69
N ALA A 724 -21.57 20.96 -12.21
CA ALA A 724 -20.19 21.18 -11.78
C ALA A 724 -19.75 22.63 -12.05
N GLU A 725 -20.07 23.16 -13.24
CA GLU A 725 -19.83 24.56 -13.62
C GLU A 725 -20.53 25.53 -12.68
N GLN A 726 -21.82 25.31 -12.42
CA GLN A 726 -22.61 26.21 -11.58
C GLN A 726 -22.08 26.25 -10.15
N LYS A 727 -21.65 25.11 -9.59
CA LYS A 727 -21.01 25.06 -8.27
C LYS A 727 -19.69 25.83 -8.26
N ALA A 728 -18.83 25.60 -9.25
CA ALA A 728 -17.56 26.31 -9.36
C ALA A 728 -17.78 27.83 -9.49
N GLU A 729 -18.68 28.27 -10.38
CA GLU A 729 -18.98 29.68 -10.61
C GLU A 729 -19.60 30.36 -9.38
N ASN A 730 -20.48 29.66 -8.65
CA ASN A 730 -21.06 30.19 -7.42
C ASN A 730 -20.00 30.33 -6.31
N ALA A 731 -19.04 29.41 -6.22
CA ALA A 731 -17.94 29.55 -5.28
C ALA A 731 -16.99 30.69 -5.62
N VAL A 732 -16.68 30.88 -6.92
CA VAL A 732 -15.83 31.99 -7.39
C VAL A 732 -16.37 33.35 -6.96
N LYS A 733 -17.70 33.55 -6.95
CA LYS A 733 -18.35 34.80 -6.50
C LYS A 733 -18.08 35.15 -5.02
N ASN A 734 -17.69 34.17 -4.22
CA ASN A 734 -17.40 34.35 -2.79
C ASN A 734 -15.90 34.51 -2.50
N ILE A 735 -15.06 34.60 -3.54
CA ILE A 735 -13.62 34.86 -3.42
C ILE A 735 -13.36 36.31 -3.82
N TYR A 736 -12.85 37.11 -2.88
CA TYR A 736 -12.62 38.54 -3.09
C TYR A 736 -11.13 38.83 -3.28
N GLY A 737 -10.81 39.74 -4.19
CA GLY A 737 -9.44 40.16 -4.48
C GLY A 737 -9.32 40.82 -5.85
N LYS A 738 -8.09 41.20 -6.25
CA LYS A 738 -7.81 41.72 -7.61
C LYS A 738 -7.65 40.57 -8.60
N LEU A 739 -8.70 39.77 -8.74
CA LEU A 739 -8.72 38.53 -9.49
C LEU A 739 -9.66 38.61 -10.71
N PHE A 740 -9.42 37.73 -11.67
CA PHE A 740 -10.21 37.49 -12.86
C PHE A 740 -10.22 35.99 -13.15
N HIS A 741 -11.33 35.47 -13.67
CA HIS A 741 -11.44 34.12 -14.20
C HIS A 741 -12.21 34.15 -15.52
N ARG A 742 -12.15 33.08 -16.30
CA ARG A 742 -13.03 32.91 -17.46
C ARG A 742 -14.36 32.29 -17.01
N PRO A 743 -15.50 33.00 -17.11
CA PRO A 743 -16.80 32.47 -16.68
C PRO A 743 -17.35 31.43 -17.66
N ASP A 744 -16.93 31.43 -18.93
CA ASP A 744 -17.48 30.54 -19.96
C ASP A 744 -16.97 29.09 -19.90
N ILE A 745 -16.00 28.77 -19.03
CA ILE A 745 -15.46 27.42 -18.87
C ILE A 745 -16.51 26.47 -18.31
N GLY A 746 -16.75 25.35 -19.00
CA GLY A 746 -17.76 24.35 -18.61
C GLY A 746 -19.20 24.74 -18.93
N THR A 747 -19.43 25.92 -19.53
CA THR A 747 -20.79 26.35 -19.89
C THR A 747 -21.36 25.54 -21.05
N LYS A 748 -22.68 25.38 -21.05
CA LYS A 748 -23.42 24.70 -22.11
C LYS A 748 -23.16 25.33 -23.48
N GLU A 749 -23.12 26.66 -23.56
CA GLU A 749 -22.88 27.42 -24.78
C GLU A 749 -21.51 27.10 -25.39
N LEU A 750 -20.46 27.08 -24.56
CA LEU A 750 -19.11 26.77 -24.99
C LEU A 750 -19.01 25.31 -25.48
N ILE A 751 -19.60 24.37 -24.75
CA ILE A 751 -19.57 22.95 -25.12
C ILE A 751 -20.36 22.70 -26.41
N ASN A 752 -21.56 23.28 -26.56
CA ASN A 752 -22.35 23.18 -27.79
C ASN A 752 -21.62 23.79 -28.99
N LYS A 753 -20.81 24.84 -28.80
CA LYS A 753 -19.92 25.37 -29.85
C LYS A 753 -18.89 24.33 -30.30
N ARG A 754 -18.32 23.54 -29.37
CA ARG A 754 -17.37 22.46 -29.69
C ARG A 754 -18.04 21.31 -30.43
N ILE A 755 -19.22 20.90 -29.97
CA ILE A 755 -20.05 19.87 -30.61
C ILE A 755 -20.40 20.29 -32.04
N LYS A 756 -20.88 21.51 -32.25
CA LYS A 756 -21.18 22.07 -33.59
C LYS A 756 -19.97 22.06 -34.51
N HIS A 757 -18.79 22.42 -33.99
CA HIS A 757 -17.57 22.39 -34.77
C HIS A 757 -17.20 20.96 -35.21
N MET A 758 -17.29 19.98 -34.29
CA MET A 758 -17.04 18.59 -34.64
C MET A 758 -18.11 18.01 -35.58
N ASN A 759 -19.37 18.42 -35.44
CA ASN A 759 -20.45 18.07 -36.36
C ASN A 759 -20.21 18.63 -37.77
N LEU A 760 -19.73 19.87 -37.89
CA LEU A 760 -19.34 20.45 -39.17
C LEU A 760 -18.18 19.67 -39.82
N LEU A 761 -17.22 19.21 -39.01
CA LEU A 761 -16.07 18.44 -39.51
C LEU A 761 -16.43 16.99 -39.87
N ARG A 762 -17.26 16.32 -39.05
CA ARG A 762 -17.48 14.86 -39.10
C ARG A 762 -18.90 14.44 -39.50
N GLY A 763 -19.82 15.37 -39.77
CA GLY A 763 -21.17 15.15 -40.30
C GLY A 763 -22.23 14.82 -39.25
N ASP A 764 -22.54 15.77 -38.35
CA ASP A 764 -23.70 15.73 -37.41
C ASP A 764 -23.82 14.46 -36.53
N LYS A 765 -22.69 13.93 -36.05
CA LYS A 765 -22.63 12.71 -35.24
C LYS A 765 -22.85 12.91 -33.74
N TYR A 766 -22.74 14.14 -33.25
CA TYR A 766 -22.74 14.48 -31.84
C TYR A 766 -24.01 15.26 -31.46
N GLN A 767 -24.62 14.91 -30.33
CA GLN A 767 -25.83 15.58 -29.85
C GLN A 767 -25.46 16.80 -28.99
N GLU A 768 -26.06 17.94 -29.27
CA GLU A 768 -25.95 19.13 -28.40
C GLU A 768 -26.54 18.86 -27.02
N LEU A 769 -25.94 19.46 -26.00
CA LEU A 769 -26.45 19.44 -24.64
C LEU A 769 -27.80 20.16 -24.57
N LYS A 770 -28.75 19.55 -23.85
CA LYS A 770 -30.14 20.00 -23.73
C LYS A 770 -30.33 21.23 -22.86
#